data_AF-A0A1Y4GQY5-F1
#
_entry.id   AF-A0A1Y4GQY5-F1
#
_cell.length_a   1.000
_cell.length_b   1.000
_cell.length_c   1.000
_cell.angle_alpha   90.00
_cell.angle_beta   90.00
_cell.angle_gamma   90.00
#
_symmetry.space_group_name_H-M   'P 1'
#
loop_
_entity.id
_entity.type
_entity.pdbx_description
1 polymer ?
#
loop_
_entity_poly.entity_id
_entity_poly.type
_entity_poly.pdbx_seq_one_letter_code
_entity_poly.pdbx_strand_id
1 'polypeptide(L)'
;IHVNASEMYTEAKAFDELLVRRNSSGGLSYGWNWLDQGITKDQLNELIDSAKDYTFETAGCTADEWQDFETALASAKAVAAADDASDSEIKQAYLALESAKAVVDSSTGLPASDDRADISLDTLTATAGSTQSGYSPSAVLDGDPDTNHETDWSGTAVENFWLQLDLDTPTTVDGVRYLPRSSGNNGKMTTGTVEVQVEGSEEWIPVSAKNGEGNTFTFATNGWSKASFLPIENVVAVRLSATATIGDTPNTWFSTAELRVTTPFEEQAPAVDTSALETAINLAKTLNKDRYTADSWQAVEEALAAAEAVLADANATAQEIASAARTLNAAIDALVMPVYKPQVEELLAMYESMDEEDFIGDWAAVEAAVAKLQAILEDDTATQAQANAAIEEFLTAVNALEKKTDMQRLEEAIAAAEAVLNNVSSAAFTEESWKAAQDALAAAKTLAQNPDATTEQVDKAIADLQAAMKGLVPSQEKEALDATIQAAQNYLAQLTEDEYTVSSWKAAQDALTAALAVQADTAATAEDYTKAVTDMMAALTGLEKRGDTASLAKFVEQANALKEENYTPNSWKPFAEALTAAEAVLANSADASQADVDAAYAALLTAQTALVRAADKSELNAAVAEADKLNKDEYTADSWAAVAKAKEAAAAVAADANATQAEV
;
A
#
# COMPACT_ATOMS: atom_id res chain seq x y z
N ILE A 1 -28.40 -5.49 11.00
CA ILE A 1 -29.15 -4.88 9.87
C ILE A 1 -29.35 -5.98 8.84
N HIS A 2 -30.59 -6.28 8.43
CA HIS A 2 -30.83 -7.32 7.42
C HIS A 2 -30.66 -6.73 6.02
N VAL A 3 -29.61 -7.11 5.31
CA VAL A 3 -29.40 -6.70 3.92
C VAL A 3 -29.70 -7.89 3.02
N ASN A 4 -30.55 -7.70 2.01
CA ASN A 4 -30.77 -8.66 0.93
C ASN A 4 -29.93 -8.19 -0.26
N ALA A 5 -28.81 -8.85 -0.53
CA ALA A 5 -27.95 -8.54 -1.66
C ALA A 5 -28.11 -9.63 -2.74
N SER A 6 -28.72 -9.26 -3.86
CA SER A 6 -28.86 -10.12 -5.04
C SER A 6 -27.60 -10.15 -5.92
N GLU A 7 -26.67 -9.21 -5.72
CA GLU A 7 -25.39 -9.08 -6.42
C GLU A 7 -24.33 -8.53 -5.44
N MET A 8 -23.08 -8.96 -5.59
CA MET A 8 -21.92 -8.42 -4.86
C MET A 8 -20.90 -7.88 -5.86
N TYR A 9 -20.34 -6.71 -5.56
CA TYR A 9 -19.30 -6.05 -6.33
C TYR A 9 -18.01 -6.07 -5.49
N THR A 10 -16.89 -6.48 -6.09
CA THR A 10 -15.58 -6.61 -5.44
C THR A 10 -15.06 -5.28 -4.84
N GLU A 11 -15.60 -4.15 -5.26
CA GLU A 11 -15.23 -2.80 -4.84
C GLU A 11 -15.93 -2.35 -3.52
N ALA A 12 -16.86 -3.13 -2.98
CA ALA A 12 -17.63 -2.76 -1.81
C ALA A 12 -16.83 -2.97 -0.50
N LYS A 13 -16.21 -1.91 0.03
CA LYS A 13 -15.45 -1.93 1.31
C LYS A 13 -16.24 -2.39 2.55
N ALA A 14 -17.58 -2.46 2.48
CA ALA A 14 -18.43 -2.94 3.57
C ALA A 14 -18.57 -4.47 3.61
N PHE A 15 -18.07 -5.19 2.59
CA PHE A 15 -18.18 -6.64 2.47
C PHE A 15 -16.80 -7.22 2.16
N ASP A 16 -16.17 -7.83 3.15
CA ASP A 16 -14.95 -8.63 2.97
C ASP A 16 -15.32 -9.97 2.31
N GLU A 17 -14.57 -10.41 1.28
CA GLU A 17 -14.74 -11.75 0.69
C GLU A 17 -14.58 -12.86 1.72
N LEU A 18 -13.75 -12.61 2.73
CA LEU A 18 -13.59 -13.46 3.89
C LEU A 18 -14.82 -13.45 4.77
N LEU A 19 -15.87 -12.63 4.62
CA LEU A 19 -17.10 -12.75 5.42
C LEU A 19 -18.17 -13.62 4.74
N VAL A 20 -17.90 -14.11 3.53
CA VAL A 20 -18.88 -14.85 2.74
C VAL A 20 -18.77 -16.36 2.97
N ARG A 21 -19.91 -17.04 3.14
CA ARG A 21 -19.97 -18.50 3.28
C ARG A 21 -19.83 -19.17 1.92
N ARG A 22 -18.85 -20.06 1.81
CA ARG A 22 -18.56 -20.84 0.59
C ARG A 22 -18.98 -22.29 0.79
N ASN A 23 -19.32 -22.96 -0.30
CA ASN A 23 -19.56 -24.41 -0.30
C ASN A 23 -18.22 -25.16 -0.34
N SER A 24 -18.27 -26.49 -0.23
CA SER A 24 -17.10 -27.37 -0.24
C SER A 24 -16.28 -27.33 -1.55
N SER A 25 -16.76 -26.66 -2.59
CA SER A 25 -16.05 -26.44 -3.86
C SER A 25 -15.49 -25.02 -3.99
N GLY A 26 -15.50 -24.22 -2.92
CA GLY A 26 -15.01 -22.83 -2.91
C GLY A 26 -15.95 -21.81 -3.57
N GLY A 27 -17.07 -22.27 -4.15
CA GLY A 27 -18.10 -21.42 -4.74
C GLY A 27 -19.01 -20.77 -3.69
N LEU A 28 -19.67 -19.68 -4.06
CA LEU A 28 -20.66 -19.02 -3.21
C LEU A 28 -21.81 -19.98 -2.90
N SER A 29 -22.15 -20.12 -1.61
CA SER A 29 -23.27 -20.95 -1.17
C SER A 29 -24.58 -20.16 -1.23
N TYR A 30 -25.38 -20.39 -2.27
CA TYR A 30 -26.66 -19.70 -2.46
C TYR A 30 -27.84 -20.50 -1.83
N GLY A 31 -28.58 -19.88 -0.91
CA GLY A 31 -29.79 -20.45 -0.32
C GLY A 31 -30.65 -19.38 0.36
N TRP A 32 -31.93 -19.67 0.61
CA TRP A 32 -32.82 -18.82 1.41
C TRP A 32 -32.38 -18.87 2.87
N ASN A 33 -31.40 -18.06 3.27
CA ASN A 33 -31.10 -17.73 4.66
C ASN A 33 -30.30 -16.42 4.74
N TRP A 34 -30.57 -15.71 5.82
CA TRP A 34 -30.18 -14.35 6.14
C TRP A 34 -28.67 -14.07 6.10
N LEU A 35 -28.32 -12.79 5.91
CA LEU A 35 -26.96 -12.25 5.98
C LEU A 35 -26.50 -12.10 7.46
N ASP A 36 -26.66 -13.18 8.21
CA ASP A 36 -26.22 -13.36 9.60
C ASP A 36 -25.46 -14.70 9.70
N GLN A 37 -24.44 -14.86 8.85
CA GLN A 37 -23.61 -16.08 8.74
C GLN A 37 -22.10 -15.74 8.75
N GLY A 38 -21.71 -14.62 9.34
CA GLY A 38 -20.34 -14.47 9.81
C GLY A 38 -20.09 -15.50 10.90
N ILE A 39 -18.93 -16.13 10.90
CA ILE A 39 -18.51 -16.99 12.01
C ILE A 39 -18.33 -16.07 13.23
N THR A 40 -19.12 -16.29 14.28
CA THR A 40 -19.07 -15.47 15.50
C THR A 40 -18.09 -16.05 16.52
N LYS A 41 -17.70 -15.22 17.50
CA LYS A 41 -16.91 -15.66 18.66
C LYS A 41 -17.61 -16.77 19.45
N ASP A 42 -18.95 -16.75 19.52
CA ASP A 42 -19.73 -17.83 20.14
C ASP A 42 -19.60 -19.14 19.36
N GLN A 43 -19.68 -19.11 18.03
CA GLN A 43 -19.48 -20.30 17.20
C GLN A 43 -18.05 -20.85 17.29
N LEU A 44 -17.05 -19.96 17.40
CA LEU A 44 -15.67 -20.37 17.68
C LEU A 44 -15.56 -21.06 19.04
N ASN A 45 -16.17 -20.51 20.09
CA ASN A 45 -16.20 -21.13 21.41
C ASN A 45 -16.91 -22.49 21.40
N GLU A 46 -18.03 -22.63 20.68
CA GLU A 46 -18.72 -23.93 20.51
C GLU A 46 -17.82 -24.97 19.84
N LEU A 47 -17.05 -24.57 18.81
CA LEU A 47 -16.11 -25.45 18.13
C LEU A 47 -14.94 -25.86 19.05
N ILE A 48 -14.37 -24.90 19.80
CA ILE A 48 -13.34 -25.16 20.81
C ILE A 48 -13.86 -26.15 21.87
N ASP A 49 -15.07 -25.95 22.37
CA ASP A 49 -15.70 -26.83 23.35
C ASP A 49 -15.91 -28.24 22.81
N SER A 50 -16.22 -28.38 21.51
CA SER A 50 -16.35 -29.70 20.86
C SER A 50 -15.02 -30.45 20.75
N ALA A 51 -13.90 -29.74 20.83
CA ALA A 51 -12.54 -30.26 20.70
C ALA A 51 -11.86 -30.54 22.05
N LYS A 52 -12.45 -30.13 23.18
CA LYS A 52 -11.79 -30.13 24.50
C LYS A 52 -11.37 -31.51 25.03
N ASP A 53 -12.08 -32.56 24.61
CA ASP A 53 -11.87 -33.93 25.11
C ASP A 53 -10.92 -34.73 24.18
N TYR A 54 -10.38 -34.09 23.14
CA TYR A 54 -9.42 -34.72 22.23
C TYR A 54 -8.10 -34.90 22.96
N THR A 55 -7.55 -36.12 22.91
CA THR A 55 -6.19 -36.43 23.34
C THR A 55 -5.48 -37.18 22.24
N PHE A 56 -4.15 -37.03 22.15
CA PHE A 56 -3.34 -37.67 21.12
C PHE A 56 -3.52 -39.20 21.15
N GLU A 57 -3.55 -39.78 22.35
CA GLU A 57 -3.71 -41.22 22.56
C GLU A 57 -5.07 -41.74 22.07
N THR A 58 -6.12 -40.91 22.16
CA THR A 58 -7.47 -41.29 21.73
C THR A 58 -7.78 -40.95 20.27
N ALA A 59 -7.04 -40.01 19.69
CA ALA A 59 -7.27 -39.54 18.32
C ALA A 59 -6.86 -40.59 17.27
N GLY A 60 -5.80 -41.36 17.55
CA GLY A 60 -5.32 -42.40 16.64
C GLY A 60 -4.85 -41.85 15.29
N CYS A 61 -4.46 -40.58 15.25
CA CYS A 61 -3.85 -39.87 14.13
C CYS A 61 -2.31 -39.89 14.21
N THR A 62 -1.66 -39.35 13.20
CA THR A 62 -0.20 -39.16 13.21
C THR A 62 0.22 -37.95 14.06
N ALA A 63 1.49 -37.88 14.45
CA ALA A 63 2.06 -36.76 15.20
C ALA A 63 1.95 -35.43 14.43
N ASP A 64 2.15 -35.43 13.11
CA ASP A 64 2.02 -34.23 12.28
C ASP A 64 0.55 -33.74 12.22
N GLU A 65 -0.40 -34.65 11.98
CA GLU A 65 -1.84 -34.33 12.01
C GLU A 65 -2.27 -33.79 13.38
N TRP A 66 -1.71 -34.33 14.46
CA TRP A 66 -1.96 -33.86 15.81
C TRP A 66 -1.36 -32.48 16.06
N GLN A 67 -0.12 -32.23 15.63
CA GLN A 67 0.56 -30.93 15.74
C GLN A 67 -0.25 -29.83 15.05
N ASP A 68 -0.76 -30.09 13.85
CA ASP A 68 -1.61 -29.15 13.09
C ASP A 68 -2.91 -28.84 13.86
N PHE A 69 -3.56 -29.87 14.42
CA PHE A 69 -4.77 -29.72 15.23
C PHE A 69 -4.51 -28.95 16.52
N GLU A 70 -3.45 -29.28 17.26
CA GLU A 70 -3.08 -28.61 18.50
C GLU A 70 -2.76 -27.13 18.27
N THR A 71 -2.04 -26.82 17.18
CA THR A 71 -1.72 -25.45 16.76
C THR A 71 -2.98 -24.67 16.42
N ALA A 72 -3.90 -25.25 15.63
CA ALA A 72 -5.17 -24.62 15.28
C ALA A 72 -6.06 -24.39 16.52
N LEU A 73 -6.13 -25.36 17.43
CA LEU A 73 -6.88 -25.25 18.67
C LEU A 73 -6.30 -24.19 19.61
N ALA A 74 -4.98 -24.13 19.72
CA ALA A 74 -4.29 -23.11 20.51
C ALA A 74 -4.53 -21.69 19.98
N SER A 75 -4.40 -21.50 18.65
CA SER A 75 -4.74 -20.24 17.96
C SER A 75 -6.21 -19.85 18.19
N ALA A 76 -7.13 -20.79 18.03
CA ALA A 76 -8.56 -20.57 18.29
C ALA A 76 -8.83 -20.11 19.73
N LYS A 77 -8.20 -20.75 20.73
CA LYS A 77 -8.30 -20.34 22.13
C LYS A 77 -7.69 -18.95 22.38
N ALA A 78 -6.55 -18.64 21.78
CA ALA A 78 -5.93 -17.31 21.87
C ALA A 78 -6.82 -16.21 21.27
N VAL A 79 -7.42 -16.47 20.12
CA VAL A 79 -8.39 -15.57 19.46
C VAL A 79 -9.65 -15.41 20.31
N ALA A 80 -10.21 -16.50 20.81
CA ALA A 80 -11.38 -16.48 21.68
C ALA A 80 -11.12 -15.78 23.02
N ALA A 81 -9.91 -15.82 23.55
CA ALA A 81 -9.58 -15.20 24.84
C ALA A 81 -9.39 -13.67 24.76
N ALA A 82 -8.98 -13.11 23.62
CA ALA A 82 -8.70 -11.67 23.57
C ALA A 82 -9.93 -10.81 23.29
N ASP A 83 -9.96 -9.65 23.94
CA ASP A 83 -11.03 -8.66 23.82
C ASP A 83 -10.95 -7.84 22.53
N ASP A 84 -9.78 -7.82 21.89
CA ASP A 84 -9.46 -7.05 20.67
C ASP A 84 -9.57 -7.89 19.37
N ALA A 85 -10.04 -9.13 19.45
CA ALA A 85 -10.13 -10.01 18.30
C ALA A 85 -11.06 -9.47 17.20
N SER A 86 -10.50 -9.29 16.01
CA SER A 86 -11.24 -8.88 14.81
C SER A 86 -12.11 -10.02 14.25
N ASP A 87 -13.15 -9.66 13.49
CA ASP A 87 -14.02 -10.64 12.82
C ASP A 87 -13.24 -11.56 11.86
N SER A 88 -12.18 -11.04 11.24
CA SER A 88 -11.32 -11.82 10.33
C SER A 88 -10.50 -12.86 11.09
N GLU A 89 -9.89 -12.48 12.22
CA GLU A 89 -9.15 -13.43 13.08
C GLU A 89 -10.07 -14.54 13.60
N ILE A 90 -11.27 -14.18 14.06
CA ILE A 90 -12.28 -15.14 14.53
C ILE A 90 -12.62 -16.16 13.43
N LYS A 91 -12.85 -15.68 12.21
CA LYS A 91 -13.18 -16.56 11.10
C LYS A 91 -12.02 -17.46 10.70
N GLN A 92 -10.81 -16.92 10.57
CA GLN A 92 -9.63 -17.69 10.19
C GLN A 92 -9.35 -18.79 11.22
N ALA A 93 -9.42 -18.45 12.51
CA ALA A 93 -9.22 -19.41 13.59
C ALA A 93 -10.27 -20.53 13.59
N TYR A 94 -11.54 -20.20 13.34
CA TYR A 94 -12.60 -21.20 13.21
C TYR A 94 -12.35 -22.15 12.04
N LEU A 95 -12.07 -21.61 10.85
CA LEU A 95 -11.89 -22.43 9.65
C LEU A 95 -10.65 -23.33 9.77
N ALA A 96 -9.57 -22.81 10.36
CA ALA A 96 -8.37 -23.59 10.63
C ALA A 96 -8.67 -24.75 11.60
N LEU A 97 -9.35 -24.47 12.73
CA LEU A 97 -9.73 -25.50 13.69
C LEU A 97 -10.72 -26.51 13.11
N GLU A 98 -11.74 -26.06 12.36
CA GLU A 98 -12.73 -26.94 11.73
C GLU A 98 -12.04 -27.91 10.75
N SER A 99 -11.13 -27.39 9.93
CA SER A 99 -10.36 -28.19 8.98
C SER A 99 -9.45 -29.18 9.68
N ALA A 100 -8.64 -28.75 10.65
CA ALA A 100 -7.71 -29.63 11.36
C ALA A 100 -8.44 -30.70 12.19
N LYS A 101 -9.56 -30.33 12.81
CA LYS A 101 -10.45 -31.27 13.50
C LYS A 101 -11.00 -32.33 12.55
N ALA A 102 -11.43 -31.97 11.35
CA ALA A 102 -11.93 -32.92 10.37
C ALA A 102 -10.84 -33.91 9.91
N VAL A 103 -9.57 -33.47 9.82
CA VAL A 103 -8.42 -34.35 9.53
C VAL A 103 -8.25 -35.36 10.66
N VAL A 104 -8.21 -34.91 11.91
CA VAL A 104 -8.09 -35.81 13.07
C VAL A 104 -9.26 -36.80 13.15
N ASP A 105 -10.49 -36.33 12.97
CA ASP A 105 -11.71 -37.17 13.04
C ASP A 105 -11.75 -38.27 11.96
N SER A 106 -11.11 -38.03 10.82
CA SER A 106 -11.08 -38.96 9.70
C SER A 106 -9.76 -39.74 9.57
N SER A 107 -8.80 -39.50 10.48
CA SER A 107 -7.49 -40.13 10.41
C SER A 107 -7.59 -41.66 10.59
N THR A 108 -6.79 -42.37 9.80
CA THR A 108 -6.67 -43.83 9.88
C THR A 108 -5.34 -44.25 10.54
N GLY A 109 -4.62 -43.29 11.11
CA GLY A 109 -3.26 -43.44 11.63
C GLY A 109 -2.22 -43.37 10.51
N LEU A 110 -1.12 -44.12 10.66
CA LEU A 110 -0.05 -44.17 9.66
C LEU A 110 -0.58 -44.48 8.25
N PRO A 111 -0.18 -43.70 7.23
CA PRO A 111 -0.64 -43.91 5.86
C PRO A 111 -0.18 -45.28 5.35
N ALA A 112 -0.92 -45.83 4.38
CA ALA A 112 -0.65 -47.18 3.88
C ALA A 112 0.77 -47.38 3.32
N SER A 113 1.46 -46.32 2.91
CA SER A 113 2.84 -46.35 2.44
C SER A 113 3.90 -46.41 3.56
N ASP A 114 3.53 -46.14 4.81
CA ASP A 114 4.46 -46.03 5.95
C ASP A 114 4.63 -47.39 6.65
N ASP A 115 5.87 -47.88 6.70
CA ASP A 115 6.25 -49.21 7.17
C ASP A 115 6.68 -49.28 8.65
N ARG A 116 6.62 -48.16 9.38
CA ARG A 116 7.06 -48.10 10.79
C ARG A 116 6.30 -49.06 11.72
N ALA A 117 5.09 -49.47 11.34
CA ALA A 117 4.25 -50.40 12.09
C ALA A 117 4.34 -51.86 11.60
N ASP A 118 5.16 -52.17 10.58
CA ASP A 118 5.21 -53.52 10.04
C ASP A 118 5.89 -54.52 10.97
N ILE A 119 5.32 -55.72 11.04
CA ILE A 119 5.99 -56.89 11.59
C ILE A 119 7.10 -57.32 10.63
N SER A 120 8.27 -57.63 11.20
CA SER A 120 9.46 -58.06 10.44
C SER A 120 9.17 -59.24 9.52
N LEU A 121 9.44 -59.10 8.22
CA LEU A 121 9.14 -60.11 7.19
C LEU A 121 9.80 -61.47 7.46
N ASP A 122 10.99 -61.48 8.05
CA ASP A 122 11.74 -62.69 8.42
C ASP A 122 11.02 -63.56 9.48
N THR A 123 9.95 -63.06 10.09
CA THR A 123 9.14 -63.77 11.10
C THR A 123 7.78 -64.26 10.55
N LEU A 124 7.57 -64.10 9.24
CA LEU A 124 6.33 -64.41 8.56
C LEU A 124 6.52 -65.54 7.56
N THR A 125 5.58 -66.48 7.53
CA THR A 125 5.50 -67.51 6.50
C THR A 125 4.23 -67.32 5.68
N ALA A 126 4.38 -67.15 4.36
CA ALA A 126 3.24 -66.97 3.46
C ALA A 126 2.70 -68.30 2.90
N THR A 127 1.38 -68.47 2.94
CA THR A 127 0.64 -69.54 2.25
C THR A 127 -0.56 -68.96 1.48
N ALA A 128 -1.09 -69.71 0.52
CA ALA A 128 -2.19 -69.23 -0.34
C ALA A 128 -3.18 -70.34 -0.69
N GLY A 129 -4.44 -69.97 -0.96
CA GLY A 129 -5.50 -70.91 -1.36
C GLY A 129 -5.34 -71.49 -2.77
N SER A 130 -4.63 -70.78 -3.64
CA SER A 130 -4.26 -71.23 -4.99
C SER A 130 -2.94 -70.58 -5.39
N THR A 131 -2.15 -71.24 -6.23
CA THR A 131 -0.84 -70.75 -6.66
C THR A 131 -0.55 -71.21 -8.08
N GLN A 132 -0.19 -70.26 -8.94
CA GLN A 132 0.37 -70.54 -10.26
C GLN A 132 1.80 -71.05 -10.14
N SER A 133 2.16 -72.04 -10.95
CA SER A 133 3.55 -72.54 -11.01
C SER A 133 4.53 -71.40 -11.34
N GLY A 134 5.51 -71.18 -10.47
CA GLY A 134 6.49 -70.09 -10.57
C GLY A 134 6.17 -68.83 -9.75
N TYR A 135 4.96 -68.72 -9.16
CA TYR A 135 4.50 -67.55 -8.39
C TYR A 135 4.30 -67.93 -6.92
N SER A 136 5.38 -68.27 -6.21
CA SER A 136 5.33 -68.74 -4.82
C SER A 136 4.65 -67.73 -3.87
N PRO A 137 3.85 -68.17 -2.88
CA PRO A 137 3.25 -67.26 -1.90
C PRO A 137 4.27 -66.39 -1.16
N SER A 138 5.48 -66.90 -0.91
CA SER A 138 6.61 -66.17 -0.31
C SER A 138 7.06 -64.92 -1.08
N ALA A 139 6.66 -64.76 -2.35
CA ALA A 139 6.98 -63.56 -3.11
C ALA A 139 6.35 -62.29 -2.49
N VAL A 140 5.29 -62.43 -1.68
CA VAL A 140 4.65 -61.28 -1.02
C VAL A 140 5.41 -60.73 0.20
N LEU A 141 6.58 -61.29 0.49
CA LEU A 141 7.43 -60.99 1.64
C LEU A 141 8.89 -60.69 1.22
N ASP A 142 9.19 -60.57 -0.07
CA ASP A 142 10.58 -60.48 -0.55
C ASP A 142 11.12 -59.03 -0.64
N GLY A 143 10.28 -58.02 -0.42
CA GLY A 143 10.66 -56.62 -0.48
C GLY A 143 10.74 -56.07 -1.91
N ASP A 144 10.37 -56.85 -2.93
CA ASP A 144 10.41 -56.47 -4.34
C ASP A 144 8.98 -56.23 -4.90
N PRO A 145 8.57 -54.97 -5.13
CA PRO A 145 7.22 -54.68 -5.65
C PRO A 145 7.00 -55.15 -7.10
N ASP A 146 8.04 -55.60 -7.80
CA ASP A 146 7.97 -56.15 -9.15
C ASP A 146 7.79 -57.68 -9.19
N THR A 147 7.94 -58.37 -8.06
CA THR A 147 7.51 -59.76 -7.90
C THR A 147 6.07 -59.80 -7.37
N ASN A 148 5.40 -60.93 -7.55
CA ASN A 148 4.05 -61.12 -7.01
C ASN A 148 3.72 -62.59 -6.80
N HIS A 149 2.78 -62.84 -5.88
CA HIS A 149 1.99 -64.07 -5.86
C HIS A 149 0.83 -63.95 -6.87
N GLU A 150 0.43 -65.08 -7.46
CA GLU A 150 -0.69 -65.18 -8.39
C GLU A 150 -1.38 -66.54 -8.23
N THR A 151 -2.71 -66.54 -8.22
CA THR A 151 -3.53 -67.76 -8.28
C THR A 151 -3.42 -68.47 -9.65
N ASP A 152 -3.82 -69.75 -9.74
CA ASP A 152 -3.72 -70.55 -10.97
C ASP A 152 -4.29 -69.83 -12.22
N TRP A 153 -3.49 -69.72 -13.28
CA TRP A 153 -3.86 -69.02 -14.51
C TRP A 153 -5.03 -69.66 -15.27
N SER A 154 -5.33 -70.94 -15.03
CA SER A 154 -6.55 -71.57 -15.55
C SER A 154 -7.83 -71.04 -14.90
N GLY A 155 -7.69 -70.24 -13.83
CA GLY A 155 -8.77 -69.67 -13.03
C GLY A 155 -9.07 -70.55 -11.83
N THR A 156 -9.41 -69.92 -10.69
CA THR A 156 -9.87 -70.62 -9.50
C THR A 156 -11.11 -69.95 -8.93
N ALA A 157 -11.84 -70.67 -8.09
CA ALA A 157 -13.03 -70.15 -7.44
C ALA A 157 -12.64 -69.12 -6.36
N VAL A 158 -13.50 -68.11 -6.14
CA VAL A 158 -13.24 -66.96 -5.26
C VAL A 158 -12.92 -67.38 -3.83
N GLU A 159 -13.45 -68.52 -3.36
CA GLU A 159 -13.11 -69.09 -2.05
C GLU A 159 -11.61 -69.46 -1.89
N ASN A 160 -10.86 -69.55 -2.98
CA ASN A 160 -9.42 -69.78 -2.98
C ASN A 160 -8.59 -68.48 -3.14
N PHE A 161 -9.24 -67.31 -3.23
CA PHE A 161 -8.56 -66.01 -3.33
C PHE A 161 -8.15 -65.49 -1.96
N TRP A 162 -7.26 -66.22 -1.30
CA TRP A 162 -6.72 -65.78 -0.03
C TRP A 162 -5.21 -66.00 0.05
N LEU A 163 -4.57 -65.09 0.78
CA LEU A 163 -3.19 -65.17 1.24
C LEU A 163 -3.19 -65.14 2.75
N GLN A 164 -2.38 -66.00 3.34
CA GLN A 164 -2.22 -66.12 4.78
C GLN A 164 -0.76 -65.90 5.14
N LEU A 165 -0.55 -65.14 6.22
CA LEU A 165 0.75 -64.95 6.85
C LEU A 165 0.68 -65.59 8.24
N ASP A 166 1.44 -66.66 8.42
CA ASP A 166 1.67 -67.29 9.71
C ASP A 166 2.80 -66.54 10.43
N LEU A 167 2.59 -66.22 11.71
CA LEU A 167 3.52 -65.47 12.54
C LEU A 167 4.31 -66.46 13.42
N ASP A 168 5.64 -66.38 13.41
CA ASP A 168 6.51 -67.25 14.21
C ASP A 168 6.29 -67.10 15.72
N THR A 169 5.84 -65.93 16.16
CA THR A 169 5.50 -65.62 17.55
C THR A 169 4.13 -64.97 17.66
N PRO A 170 3.29 -65.35 18.64
CA PRO A 170 2.05 -64.64 18.92
C PRO A 170 2.30 -63.14 19.10
N THR A 171 1.66 -62.32 18.29
CA THR A 171 1.89 -60.86 18.22
C THR A 171 0.57 -60.11 18.23
N THR A 172 0.53 -58.90 18.79
CA THR A 172 -0.65 -58.04 18.66
C THR A 172 -0.69 -57.45 17.26
N VAL A 173 -1.82 -57.59 16.56
CA VAL A 173 -1.98 -57.15 15.17
C VAL A 173 -3.11 -56.13 15.09
N ASP A 174 -2.92 -55.05 14.32
CA ASP A 174 -3.90 -53.98 14.13
C ASP A 174 -4.20 -53.65 12.66
N GLY A 175 -3.53 -54.33 11.72
CA GLY A 175 -3.76 -54.07 10.30
C GLY A 175 -3.07 -55.00 9.33
N VAL A 176 -3.49 -54.90 8.08
CA VAL A 176 -2.89 -55.57 6.92
C VAL A 176 -2.66 -54.56 5.81
N ARG A 177 -1.44 -54.48 5.27
CA ARG A 177 -1.14 -53.65 4.10
C ARG A 177 -1.01 -54.51 2.86
N TYR A 178 -1.68 -54.10 1.79
CA TYR A 178 -1.75 -54.78 0.50
C TYR A 178 -1.15 -53.87 -0.59
N LEU A 179 -0.20 -54.41 -1.34
CA LEU A 179 0.28 -53.82 -2.57
C LEU A 179 -0.16 -54.70 -3.76
N PRO A 180 -0.97 -54.18 -4.69
CA PRO A 180 -1.29 -54.90 -5.92
C PRO A 180 -0.04 -55.01 -6.81
N ARG A 181 -0.02 -56.02 -7.69
CA ARG A 181 0.99 -56.17 -8.74
C ARG A 181 1.30 -54.86 -9.49
N SER A 182 2.57 -54.61 -9.78
CA SER A 182 3.03 -53.35 -10.40
C SER A 182 2.58 -53.20 -11.86
N SER A 183 2.41 -54.31 -12.60
CA SER A 183 2.01 -54.30 -14.01
C SER A 183 0.82 -55.21 -14.31
N GLY A 184 -0.09 -54.79 -15.20
CA GLY A 184 -1.30 -55.53 -15.55
C GLY A 184 -2.44 -55.36 -14.53
N ASN A 185 -3.65 -55.83 -14.87
CA ASN A 185 -4.85 -55.68 -14.03
C ASN A 185 -5.36 -56.99 -13.43
N ASN A 186 -4.99 -58.15 -14.00
CA ASN A 186 -5.53 -59.44 -13.59
C ASN A 186 -5.15 -59.74 -12.14
N GLY A 187 -6.17 -59.94 -11.31
CA GLY A 187 -6.02 -60.37 -9.93
C GLY A 187 -5.89 -59.23 -8.91
N LYS A 188 -5.94 -57.96 -9.30
CA LYS A 188 -5.91 -56.86 -8.33
C LYS A 188 -7.20 -56.82 -7.52
N MET A 189 -7.07 -56.86 -6.19
CA MET A 189 -8.21 -56.84 -5.27
C MET A 189 -8.76 -55.42 -5.14
N THR A 190 -10.08 -55.29 -5.19
CA THR A 190 -10.78 -54.02 -4.88
C THR A 190 -11.53 -54.10 -3.56
N THR A 191 -11.98 -55.28 -3.16
CA THR A 191 -12.60 -55.52 -1.85
C THR A 191 -12.16 -56.86 -1.28
N GLY A 192 -12.02 -56.94 0.04
CA GLY A 192 -11.62 -58.16 0.73
C GLY A 192 -12.02 -58.17 2.21
N THR A 193 -11.80 -59.31 2.86
CA THR A 193 -12.01 -59.50 4.30
C THR A 193 -10.71 -59.89 4.96
N VAL A 194 -10.54 -59.52 6.23
CA VAL A 194 -9.42 -59.96 7.06
C VAL A 194 -9.96 -60.89 8.15
N GLU A 195 -9.28 -61.99 8.38
CA GLU A 195 -9.53 -62.91 9.48
C GLU A 195 -8.22 -63.24 10.19
N VAL A 196 -8.29 -63.52 11.49
CA VAL A 196 -7.11 -63.86 12.30
C VAL A 196 -7.31 -65.15 13.09
N GLN A 197 -6.23 -65.85 13.39
CA GLN A 197 -6.18 -66.90 14.41
C GLN A 197 -5.33 -66.44 15.59
N VAL A 198 -5.72 -66.83 16.80
CA VAL A 198 -5.01 -66.50 18.05
C VAL A 198 -4.45 -67.74 18.71
N GLU A 199 -3.41 -67.57 19.53
CA GLU A 199 -2.75 -68.67 20.24
C GLU A 199 -3.76 -69.54 21.02
N GLY A 200 -3.69 -70.86 20.83
CA GLY A 200 -4.55 -71.82 21.51
C GLY A 200 -5.93 -72.04 20.88
N SER A 201 -6.23 -71.40 19.73
CA SER A 201 -7.46 -71.62 18.96
C SER A 201 -7.16 -71.89 17.48
N GLU A 202 -7.91 -72.83 16.87
CA GLU A 202 -7.90 -73.06 15.42
C GLU A 202 -9.04 -72.30 14.71
N GLU A 203 -9.87 -71.56 15.45
CA GLU A 203 -11.00 -70.80 14.90
C GLU A 203 -10.51 -69.51 14.24
N TRP A 204 -10.98 -69.26 13.00
CA TRP A 204 -10.76 -68.00 12.30
C TRP A 204 -11.75 -66.94 12.78
N ILE A 205 -11.22 -65.84 13.28
CA ILE A 205 -11.98 -64.71 13.81
C ILE A 205 -12.08 -63.64 12.72
N PRO A 206 -13.27 -63.32 12.21
CA PRO A 206 -13.44 -62.24 11.25
C PRO A 206 -13.18 -60.88 11.91
N VAL A 207 -12.47 -60.03 11.20
CA VAL A 207 -12.07 -58.71 11.69
C VAL A 207 -12.95 -57.63 11.08
N SER A 208 -13.39 -56.70 11.91
CA SER A 208 -14.16 -55.52 11.49
C SER A 208 -13.25 -54.31 11.30
N ALA A 209 -13.57 -53.47 10.32
CA ALA A 209 -12.85 -52.24 10.06
C ALA A 209 -12.89 -51.27 11.25
N LYS A 210 -11.79 -50.57 11.49
CA LYS A 210 -11.63 -49.63 12.62
C LYS A 210 -12.70 -48.53 12.63
N ASN A 211 -13.18 -48.11 11.46
CA ASN A 211 -14.22 -47.10 11.27
C ASN A 211 -15.66 -47.62 11.51
N GLY A 212 -15.84 -48.90 11.83
CA GLY A 212 -17.14 -49.51 12.11
C GLY A 212 -17.92 -49.99 10.87
N GLU A 213 -17.33 -49.98 9.67
CA GLU A 213 -17.98 -50.36 8.40
C GLU A 213 -18.12 -51.89 8.17
N GLY A 214 -18.26 -52.67 9.25
CA GLY A 214 -18.36 -54.13 9.15
C GLY A 214 -17.04 -54.82 8.81
N ASN A 215 -17.09 -56.00 8.20
CA ASN A 215 -15.91 -56.87 7.99
C ASN A 215 -15.33 -56.84 6.56
N THR A 216 -15.76 -55.89 5.73
CA THR A 216 -15.30 -55.75 4.34
C THR A 216 -14.45 -54.49 4.22
N PHE A 217 -13.26 -54.64 3.63
CA PHE A 217 -12.29 -53.57 3.39
C PHE A 217 -12.22 -53.26 1.90
N THR A 218 -12.00 -51.99 1.56
CA THR A 218 -11.78 -51.53 0.18
C THR A 218 -10.29 -51.27 -0.05
N PHE A 219 -9.78 -51.66 -1.22
CA PHE A 219 -8.38 -51.56 -1.58
C PHE A 219 -8.22 -50.81 -2.90
N ALA A 220 -7.21 -49.93 -2.97
CA ALA A 220 -6.82 -49.25 -4.19
C ALA A 220 -6.16 -50.25 -5.16
N THR A 221 -6.29 -49.96 -6.45
CA THR A 221 -5.72 -50.79 -7.54
C THR A 221 -4.30 -50.35 -7.94
N ASN A 222 -3.78 -49.33 -7.26
CA ASN A 222 -2.43 -48.80 -7.36
C ASN A 222 -1.95 -48.34 -5.97
N GLY A 223 -0.63 -48.45 -5.74
CA GLY A 223 -0.03 -48.09 -4.45
C GLY A 223 -0.49 -48.98 -3.29
N TRP A 224 0.02 -48.68 -2.10
CA TRP A 224 -0.34 -49.40 -0.89
C TRP A 224 -1.76 -49.08 -0.43
N SER A 225 -2.45 -50.09 0.08
CA SER A 225 -3.73 -49.98 0.77
C SER A 225 -3.62 -50.63 2.14
N LYS A 226 -4.29 -50.08 3.16
CA LYS A 226 -4.27 -50.64 4.52
C LYS A 226 -5.68 -50.96 4.99
N ALA A 227 -5.87 -52.20 5.42
CA ALA A 227 -7.03 -52.63 6.19
C ALA A 227 -6.70 -52.47 7.68
N SER A 228 -7.11 -51.35 8.28
CA SER A 228 -6.89 -51.05 9.70
C SER A 228 -8.06 -51.54 10.57
N PHE A 229 -7.75 -52.11 11.74
CA PHE A 229 -8.72 -52.60 12.70
C PHE A 229 -8.24 -52.38 14.14
N LEU A 230 -9.12 -52.64 15.13
CA LEU A 230 -8.73 -52.54 16.54
C LEU A 230 -7.69 -53.63 16.88
N PRO A 231 -6.69 -53.33 17.73
CA PRO A 231 -5.65 -54.30 18.08
C PRO A 231 -6.21 -55.64 18.60
N ILE A 232 -5.73 -56.74 18.03
CA ILE A 232 -6.06 -58.10 18.45
C ILE A 232 -4.81 -58.74 19.01
N GLU A 233 -4.85 -59.12 20.29
CA GLU A 233 -3.71 -59.72 20.99
C GLU A 233 -3.50 -61.19 20.63
N ASN A 234 -2.25 -61.66 20.77
CA ASN A 234 -1.86 -63.07 20.62
C ASN A 234 -2.20 -63.69 19.26
N VAL A 235 -2.18 -62.91 18.18
CA VAL A 235 -2.43 -63.39 16.80
C VAL A 235 -1.25 -64.24 16.33
N VAL A 236 -1.55 -65.41 15.79
CA VAL A 236 -0.57 -66.38 15.24
C VAL A 236 -0.69 -66.55 13.73
N ALA A 237 -1.82 -66.15 13.13
CA ALA A 237 -1.97 -66.13 11.67
C ALA A 237 -2.97 -65.04 11.25
N VAL A 238 -2.70 -64.42 10.11
CA VAL A 238 -3.57 -63.43 9.48
C VAL A 238 -3.89 -63.88 8.06
N ARG A 239 -5.17 -63.88 7.69
CA ARG A 239 -5.63 -64.21 6.35
C ARG A 239 -6.36 -63.03 5.71
N LEU A 240 -5.86 -62.63 4.54
CA LEU A 240 -6.51 -61.67 3.66
C LEU A 240 -7.19 -62.44 2.53
N SER A 241 -8.50 -62.25 2.40
CA SER A 241 -9.32 -62.90 1.37
C SER A 241 -9.96 -61.87 0.45
N ALA A 242 -9.73 -61.97 -0.86
CA ALA A 242 -10.35 -61.09 -1.84
C ALA A 242 -11.80 -61.52 -2.11
N THR A 243 -12.73 -60.58 -1.99
CA THR A 243 -14.16 -60.79 -2.32
C THR A 243 -14.50 -60.23 -3.69
N ALA A 244 -13.71 -59.28 -4.20
CA ALA A 244 -13.77 -58.83 -5.59
C ALA A 244 -12.37 -58.50 -6.12
N THR A 245 -12.08 -58.97 -7.33
CA THR A 245 -10.86 -58.68 -8.08
C THR A 245 -11.17 -58.21 -9.49
N ILE A 246 -10.32 -57.33 -10.02
CA ILE A 246 -10.38 -56.86 -11.41
C ILE A 246 -9.44 -57.68 -12.30
N GLY A 247 -9.65 -57.55 -13.61
CA GLY A 247 -8.90 -58.24 -14.64
C GLY A 247 -9.66 -58.32 -15.96
N ASP A 248 -9.09 -58.98 -16.95
CA ASP A 248 -9.73 -59.28 -18.24
C ASP A 248 -11.06 -60.01 -18.04
N THR A 249 -11.11 -60.88 -17.03
CA THR A 249 -12.34 -61.45 -16.48
C THR A 249 -12.36 -61.18 -14.98
N PRO A 250 -13.29 -60.34 -14.48
CA PRO A 250 -13.42 -60.06 -13.05
C PRO A 250 -13.58 -61.34 -12.22
N ASN A 251 -13.05 -61.35 -11.01
CA ASN A 251 -13.17 -62.45 -10.05
C ASN A 251 -12.67 -63.81 -10.56
N THR A 252 -11.68 -63.83 -11.46
CA THR A 252 -11.08 -65.07 -12.00
C THR A 252 -9.71 -65.38 -11.40
N TRP A 253 -8.97 -64.35 -10.99
CA TRP A 253 -7.65 -64.45 -10.39
C TRP A 253 -7.52 -63.54 -9.17
N PHE A 254 -6.52 -63.80 -8.34
CA PHE A 254 -6.07 -62.94 -7.25
C PHE A 254 -4.53 -62.88 -7.23
N SER A 255 -4.02 -61.65 -7.13
CA SER A 255 -2.60 -61.33 -7.20
C SER A 255 -2.23 -60.29 -6.14
N THR A 256 -1.03 -60.44 -5.60
CA THR A 256 -0.48 -59.53 -4.59
C THR A 256 1.01 -59.40 -4.84
N ALA A 257 1.50 -58.16 -5.01
CA ALA A 257 2.94 -57.91 -5.04
C ALA A 257 3.51 -58.12 -3.66
N GLU A 258 2.97 -57.39 -2.68
CA GLU A 258 3.47 -57.37 -1.31
C GLU A 258 2.32 -57.38 -0.31
N LEU A 259 2.53 -58.10 0.80
CA LEU A 259 1.59 -58.19 1.91
C LEU A 259 2.34 -57.92 3.21
N ARG A 260 1.80 -57.07 4.07
CA ARG A 260 2.37 -56.73 5.38
C ARG A 260 1.32 -56.88 6.46
N VAL A 261 1.76 -57.29 7.65
CA VAL A 261 0.96 -57.27 8.87
C VAL A 261 1.49 -56.15 9.75
N THR A 262 0.61 -55.31 10.28
CA THR A 262 1.00 -54.23 11.20
C THR A 262 0.71 -54.58 12.65
N THR A 263 1.57 -54.12 13.55
CA THR A 263 1.40 -54.12 14.99
C THR A 263 1.06 -52.69 15.45
N PRO A 264 0.36 -52.50 16.59
CA PRO A 264 0.18 -51.17 17.16
C PRO A 264 1.51 -50.42 17.25
N PHE A 265 1.56 -49.25 16.62
CA PHE A 265 2.66 -48.32 16.70
C PHE A 265 2.26 -47.16 17.60
N GLU A 266 2.96 -47.00 18.72
CA GLU A 266 2.80 -45.85 19.60
C GLU A 266 3.75 -44.74 19.18
N GLU A 267 3.19 -43.69 18.59
CA GLU A 267 3.90 -42.43 18.35
C GLU A 267 3.89 -41.61 19.65
N GLN A 268 4.89 -40.78 19.89
CA GLN A 268 4.88 -39.85 21.04
C GLN A 268 4.22 -38.55 20.61
N ALA A 269 3.49 -37.91 21.54
CA ALA A 269 2.94 -36.59 21.28
C ALA A 269 4.08 -35.63 20.86
N PRO A 270 3.89 -34.84 19.79
CA PRO A 270 4.89 -33.88 19.38
C PRO A 270 5.14 -32.85 20.49
N ALA A 271 6.33 -32.25 20.48
CA ALA A 271 6.60 -31.10 21.33
C ALA A 271 5.73 -29.91 20.86
N VAL A 272 5.34 -29.03 21.78
CA VAL A 272 4.56 -27.83 21.45
C VAL A 272 5.32 -26.98 20.44
N ASP A 273 4.65 -26.58 19.35
CA ASP A 273 5.26 -25.75 18.32
C ASP A 273 5.46 -24.31 18.82
N THR A 274 6.67 -23.78 18.64
CA THR A 274 7.08 -22.42 19.04
C THR A 274 7.43 -21.54 17.84
N SER A 275 7.39 -22.08 16.62
CA SER A 275 7.87 -21.45 15.39
C SER A 275 7.26 -20.06 15.12
N ALA A 276 5.95 -19.92 15.32
CA ALA A 276 5.24 -18.65 15.13
C ALA A 276 5.67 -17.57 16.14
N LEU A 277 5.91 -17.96 17.40
CA LEU A 277 6.36 -17.05 18.46
C LEU A 277 7.81 -16.61 18.21
N GLU A 278 8.69 -17.54 17.85
CA GLU A 278 10.07 -17.23 17.47
C GLU A 278 10.13 -16.27 16.29
N THR A 279 9.27 -16.48 15.29
CA THR A 279 9.16 -15.60 14.11
C THR A 279 8.75 -14.18 14.52
N ALA A 280 7.71 -14.02 15.34
CA ALA A 280 7.26 -12.72 15.83
C ALA A 280 8.34 -12.00 16.67
N ILE A 281 9.04 -12.73 17.54
CA ILE A 281 10.17 -12.21 18.34
C ILE A 281 11.31 -11.73 17.44
N ASN A 282 11.67 -12.53 16.43
CA ASN A 282 12.72 -12.17 15.49
C ASN A 282 12.33 -10.92 14.69
N LEU A 283 11.10 -10.82 14.21
CA LEU A 283 10.58 -9.63 13.54
C LEU A 283 10.69 -8.40 14.46
N ALA A 284 10.16 -8.47 15.67
CA ALA A 284 10.22 -7.36 16.64
C ALA A 284 11.66 -6.86 16.89
N LYS A 285 12.62 -7.79 17.00
CA LYS A 285 14.04 -7.47 17.22
C LYS A 285 14.73 -6.80 16.04
N THR A 286 14.17 -6.90 14.83
CA THR A 286 14.70 -6.22 13.63
C THR A 286 14.20 -4.79 13.48
N LEU A 287 13.16 -4.39 14.21
CA LEU A 287 12.56 -3.06 14.13
C LEU A 287 13.46 -2.00 14.77
N ASN A 288 13.44 -0.78 14.20
CA ASN A 288 14.24 0.33 14.69
C ASN A 288 13.42 1.28 15.58
N LYS A 289 13.74 1.31 16.89
CA LYS A 289 13.10 2.16 17.89
C LYS A 289 12.99 3.63 17.50
N ASP A 290 14.02 4.18 16.88
CA ASP A 290 14.12 5.62 16.59
C ASP A 290 13.11 6.08 15.51
N ARG A 291 12.39 5.13 14.88
CA ARG A 291 11.41 5.37 13.81
C ARG A 291 9.98 5.48 14.30
N TYR A 292 9.72 5.20 15.57
CA TYR A 292 8.38 5.14 16.11
C TYR A 292 8.20 6.08 17.29
N THR A 293 6.96 6.44 17.58
CA THR A 293 6.63 7.20 18.77
C THR A 293 7.00 6.39 20.03
N ALA A 294 7.39 7.09 21.09
CA ALA A 294 7.78 6.45 22.34
C ALA A 294 6.67 5.53 22.89
N ASP A 295 5.41 5.97 22.80
CA ASP A 295 4.24 5.22 23.29
C ASP A 295 3.99 3.94 22.50
N SER A 296 4.02 4.00 21.16
CA SER A 296 3.79 2.81 20.32
C SER A 296 4.94 1.81 20.43
N TRP A 297 6.18 2.30 20.54
CA TRP A 297 7.34 1.46 20.78
C TRP A 297 7.31 0.78 22.15
N GLN A 298 6.85 1.49 23.19
CA GLN A 298 6.72 0.92 24.52
C GLN A 298 5.79 -0.30 24.52
N ALA A 299 4.68 -0.26 23.75
CA ALA A 299 3.80 -1.41 23.61
C ALA A 299 4.51 -2.64 23.00
N VAL A 300 5.37 -2.44 22.00
CA VAL A 300 6.20 -3.52 21.42
C VAL A 300 7.24 -4.01 22.42
N GLU A 301 7.92 -3.13 23.16
CA GLU A 301 8.88 -3.54 24.20
C GLU A 301 8.23 -4.41 25.29
N GLU A 302 7.04 -4.04 25.73
CA GLU A 302 6.27 -4.80 26.72
C GLU A 302 5.80 -6.15 26.18
N ALA A 303 5.22 -6.17 24.96
CA ALA A 303 4.77 -7.40 24.33
C ALA A 303 5.92 -8.35 23.98
N LEU A 304 7.07 -7.82 23.55
CA LEU A 304 8.27 -8.59 23.24
C LEU A 304 8.83 -9.25 24.51
N ALA A 305 8.90 -8.53 25.63
CA ALA A 305 9.35 -9.09 26.89
C ALA A 305 8.42 -10.22 27.38
N ALA A 306 7.10 -10.06 27.23
CA ALA A 306 6.13 -11.10 27.54
C ALA A 306 6.29 -12.34 26.63
N ALA A 307 6.49 -12.12 25.34
CA ALA A 307 6.73 -13.18 24.35
C ALA A 307 8.00 -13.98 24.64
N GLU A 308 9.11 -13.31 24.97
CA GLU A 308 10.36 -13.97 25.36
C GLU A 308 10.23 -14.76 26.66
N ALA A 309 9.44 -14.27 27.62
CA ALA A 309 9.18 -14.99 28.86
C ALA A 309 8.39 -16.28 28.63
N VAL A 310 7.38 -16.26 27.74
CA VAL A 310 6.62 -17.46 27.36
C VAL A 310 7.51 -18.45 26.62
N LEU A 311 8.32 -17.99 25.65
CA LEU A 311 9.24 -18.86 24.91
C LEU A 311 10.28 -19.53 25.82
N ALA A 312 10.69 -18.88 26.91
CA ALA A 312 11.65 -19.42 27.87
C ALA A 312 11.04 -20.41 28.89
N ASP A 313 9.71 -20.46 29.03
CA ASP A 313 9.04 -21.39 29.94
C ASP A 313 8.91 -22.77 29.29
N ALA A 314 9.67 -23.74 29.81
CA ALA A 314 9.63 -25.13 29.35
C ALA A 314 8.27 -25.83 29.57
N ASN A 315 7.35 -25.21 30.31
CA ASN A 315 5.99 -25.71 30.53
C ASN A 315 4.91 -24.84 29.87
N ALA A 316 5.30 -23.87 29.03
CA ALA A 316 4.35 -23.05 28.31
C ALA A 316 3.39 -23.92 27.50
N THR A 317 2.10 -23.65 27.66
CA THR A 317 1.06 -24.34 26.90
C THR A 317 1.00 -23.81 25.47
N ALA A 318 0.51 -24.62 24.53
CA ALA A 318 0.29 -24.19 23.15
C ALA A 318 -0.57 -22.91 23.07
N GLN A 319 -1.59 -22.78 23.94
CA GLN A 319 -2.41 -21.57 24.02
C GLN A 319 -1.62 -20.34 24.47
N GLU A 320 -0.76 -20.46 25.49
CA GLU A 320 0.08 -19.35 25.95
C GLU A 320 1.05 -18.89 24.86
N ILE A 321 1.67 -19.83 24.14
CA ILE A 321 2.55 -19.55 22.99
C ILE A 321 1.78 -18.83 21.88
N ALA A 322 0.61 -19.34 21.48
CA ALA A 322 -0.22 -18.71 20.46
C ALA A 322 -0.70 -17.30 20.87
N SER A 323 -1.04 -17.12 22.16
CA SER A 323 -1.49 -15.84 22.70
C SER A 323 -0.35 -14.82 22.70
N ALA A 324 0.84 -15.21 23.14
CA ALA A 324 2.03 -14.36 23.12
C ALA A 324 2.42 -13.93 21.70
N ALA A 325 2.40 -14.84 20.74
CA ALA A 325 2.70 -14.55 19.35
C ALA A 325 1.70 -13.53 18.77
N ARG A 326 0.41 -13.73 19.04
CA ARG A 326 -0.65 -12.81 18.61
C ARG A 326 -0.51 -11.42 19.23
N THR A 327 -0.30 -11.33 20.54
CA THR A 327 -0.14 -10.04 21.23
C THR A 327 1.08 -9.27 20.72
N LEU A 328 2.20 -9.94 20.46
CA LEU A 328 3.37 -9.29 19.89
C LEU A 328 3.12 -8.77 18.47
N ASN A 329 2.50 -9.58 17.60
CA ASN A 329 2.14 -9.13 16.25
C ASN A 329 1.18 -7.94 16.28
N ALA A 330 0.15 -7.97 17.14
CA ALA A 330 -0.77 -6.85 17.30
C ALA A 330 -0.06 -5.56 17.77
N ALA A 331 0.93 -5.66 18.67
CA ALA A 331 1.73 -4.52 19.08
C ALA A 331 2.62 -3.98 17.95
N ILE A 332 3.21 -4.87 17.15
CA ILE A 332 4.00 -4.50 15.95
C ILE A 332 3.11 -3.78 14.92
N ASP A 333 1.92 -4.31 14.66
CA ASP A 333 0.95 -3.72 13.72
C ASP A 333 0.42 -2.36 14.20
N ALA A 334 0.47 -2.10 15.51
CA ALA A 334 0.05 -0.85 16.13
C ALA A 334 1.17 0.21 16.24
N LEU A 335 2.36 -0.04 15.68
CA LEU A 335 3.46 0.91 15.66
C LEU A 335 3.10 2.19 14.90
N VAL A 336 3.46 3.35 15.46
CA VAL A 336 3.15 4.67 14.89
C VAL A 336 4.44 5.40 14.59
N MET A 337 4.64 5.80 13.33
CA MET A 337 5.75 6.70 12.96
C MET A 337 5.46 8.13 13.42
N PRO A 338 6.47 8.88 13.92
CA PRO A 338 6.28 10.27 14.31
C PRO A 338 5.97 11.16 13.09
N VAL A 339 5.20 12.23 13.30
CA VAL A 339 4.98 13.24 12.26
C VAL A 339 6.28 13.87 11.85
N TYR A 340 6.47 13.99 10.54
CA TYR A 340 7.58 14.76 10.01
C TYR A 340 7.33 16.27 10.16
N LYS A 341 7.77 16.83 11.29
CA LYS A 341 7.62 18.25 11.66
C LYS A 341 8.34 19.27 10.74
N PRO A 342 9.51 18.98 10.11
CA PRO A 342 10.21 20.00 9.32
C PRO A 342 9.43 20.57 8.13
N GLN A 343 8.50 19.83 7.53
CA GLN A 343 7.65 20.39 6.47
C GLN A 343 6.71 21.48 7.01
N VAL A 344 6.16 21.25 8.20
CA VAL A 344 5.30 22.20 8.88
C VAL A 344 6.08 23.46 9.25
N GLU A 345 7.30 23.30 9.76
CA GLU A 345 8.21 24.41 10.09
C GLU A 345 8.58 25.26 8.86
N GLU A 346 8.87 24.64 7.71
CA GLU A 346 9.16 25.35 6.46
C GLU A 346 7.98 26.20 5.96
N LEU A 347 6.75 25.68 6.07
CA LEU A 347 5.53 26.41 5.68
C LEU A 347 5.24 27.56 6.63
N LEU A 348 5.50 27.40 7.93
CA LEU A 348 5.42 28.49 8.90
C LEU A 348 6.46 29.57 8.62
N ALA A 349 7.70 29.20 8.27
CA ALA A 349 8.72 30.15 7.85
C ALA A 349 8.33 30.90 6.56
N MET A 350 7.67 30.22 5.62
CA MET A 350 7.10 30.87 4.43
C MET A 350 6.04 31.89 4.82
N TYR A 351 5.09 31.54 5.69
CA TYR A 351 4.09 32.47 6.22
C TYR A 351 4.72 33.68 6.91
N GLU A 352 5.73 33.49 7.76
CA GLU A 352 6.46 34.59 8.42
C GLU A 352 7.18 35.52 7.45
N SER A 353 7.47 35.05 6.22
CA SER A 353 8.05 35.87 5.17
C SER A 353 7.04 36.78 4.48
N MET A 354 5.76 36.42 4.50
CA MET A 354 4.64 37.16 3.89
C MET A 354 4.25 38.38 4.75
N ASP A 355 3.65 39.38 4.11
CA ASP A 355 3.08 40.56 4.75
C ASP A 355 1.59 40.65 4.37
N GLU A 356 0.69 40.69 5.35
CA GLU A 356 -0.77 40.76 5.11
C GLU A 356 -1.14 41.96 4.23
N GLU A 357 -0.44 43.09 4.39
CA GLU A 357 -0.76 44.34 3.68
C GLU A 357 -0.54 44.23 2.16
N ASP A 358 0.28 43.26 1.73
CA ASP A 358 0.61 42.97 0.33
C ASP A 358 -0.45 42.10 -0.38
N PHE A 359 -1.46 41.57 0.33
CA PHE A 359 -2.44 40.65 -0.24
C PHE A 359 -3.89 41.14 -0.14
N ILE A 360 -4.70 40.64 -1.06
CA ILE A 360 -6.15 40.64 -0.98
C ILE A 360 -6.64 39.18 -0.89
N GLY A 361 -7.73 38.95 -0.17
CA GLY A 361 -8.29 37.63 0.07
C GLY A 361 -8.66 37.40 1.53
N ASP A 362 -8.91 36.16 1.89
CA ASP A 362 -9.29 35.76 3.25
C ASP A 362 -8.04 35.44 4.08
N TRP A 363 -7.36 36.47 4.56
CA TRP A 363 -6.18 36.29 5.42
C TRP A 363 -6.50 35.55 6.72
N ALA A 364 -7.72 35.72 7.26
CA ALA A 364 -8.17 35.00 8.45
C ALA A 364 -8.23 33.48 8.22
N ALA A 365 -8.51 33.02 6.99
CA ALA A 365 -8.41 31.60 6.63
C ALA A 365 -6.95 31.10 6.68
N VAL A 366 -5.98 31.91 6.26
CA VAL A 366 -4.55 31.58 6.37
C VAL A 366 -4.14 31.48 7.84
N GLU A 367 -4.52 32.45 8.68
CA GLU A 367 -4.24 32.41 10.12
C GLU A 367 -4.86 31.19 10.80
N ALA A 368 -6.09 30.82 10.43
CA ALA A 368 -6.74 29.62 10.95
C ALA A 368 -6.00 28.33 10.55
N ALA A 369 -5.49 28.25 9.32
CA ALA A 369 -4.68 27.14 8.86
C ALA A 369 -3.29 27.09 9.53
N VAL A 370 -2.66 28.26 9.75
CA VAL A 370 -1.42 28.38 10.54
C VAL A 370 -1.60 27.86 11.96
N ALA A 371 -2.73 28.16 12.62
CA ALA A 371 -3.01 27.63 13.96
C ALA A 371 -3.10 26.09 13.95
N LYS A 372 -3.60 25.47 12.88
CA LYS A 372 -3.60 24.01 12.73
C LYS A 372 -2.19 23.46 12.52
N LEU A 373 -1.37 24.10 11.70
CA LEU A 373 0.05 23.75 11.54
C LEU A 373 0.81 23.84 12.87
N GLN A 374 0.59 24.89 13.66
CA GLN A 374 1.19 25.04 14.99
C GLN A 374 0.74 23.93 15.95
N ALA A 375 -0.55 23.57 15.94
CA ALA A 375 -1.06 22.46 16.75
C ALA A 375 -0.38 21.12 16.43
N ILE A 376 -0.02 20.87 15.16
CA ILE A 376 0.74 19.67 14.77
C ILE A 376 2.15 19.66 15.38
N LEU A 377 2.79 20.82 15.53
CA LEU A 377 4.11 20.91 16.16
C LEU A 377 4.06 20.67 17.68
N GLU A 378 2.95 21.03 18.32
CA GLU A 378 2.75 20.91 19.77
C GLU A 378 2.22 19.53 20.19
N ASP A 379 1.55 18.81 19.30
CA ASP A 379 0.96 17.49 19.56
C ASP A 379 1.93 16.35 19.21
N ASP A 380 2.53 15.75 20.24
CA ASP A 380 3.43 14.58 20.09
C ASP A 380 2.70 13.29 19.66
N THR A 381 1.37 13.30 19.66
CA THR A 381 0.51 12.20 19.20
C THR A 381 -0.12 12.45 17.83
N ALA A 382 0.19 13.59 17.20
CA ALA A 382 -0.31 13.89 15.87
C ALA A 382 0.04 12.78 14.89
N THR A 383 -0.82 12.56 13.90
CA THR A 383 -0.62 11.58 12.84
C THR A 383 -0.20 12.29 11.55
N GLN A 384 0.52 11.58 10.67
CA GLN A 384 0.90 12.12 9.37
C GLN A 384 -0.34 12.54 8.55
N ALA A 385 -1.47 11.85 8.71
CA ALA A 385 -2.73 12.22 8.06
C ALA A 385 -3.27 13.58 8.55
N GLN A 386 -3.21 13.85 9.86
CA GLN A 386 -3.58 15.16 10.41
C GLN A 386 -2.64 16.26 9.93
N ALA A 387 -1.33 15.99 9.86
CA ALA A 387 -0.35 16.93 9.34
C ALA A 387 -0.60 17.24 7.85
N ASN A 388 -0.81 16.22 7.02
CA ASN A 388 -1.11 16.39 5.60
C ASN A 388 -2.38 17.23 5.37
N ALA A 389 -3.44 16.98 6.16
CA ALA A 389 -4.66 17.78 6.10
C ALA A 389 -4.42 19.25 6.48
N ALA A 390 -3.67 19.51 7.55
CA ALA A 390 -3.32 20.87 7.95
C ALA A 390 -2.48 21.61 6.89
N ILE A 391 -1.54 20.89 6.25
CA ILE A 391 -0.73 21.40 5.14
C ILE A 391 -1.61 21.74 3.93
N GLU A 392 -2.49 20.83 3.51
CA GLU A 392 -3.40 21.05 2.39
C GLU A 392 -4.30 22.28 2.61
N GLU A 393 -4.84 22.43 3.82
CA GLU A 393 -5.64 23.59 4.18
C GLU A 393 -4.84 24.90 4.11
N PHE A 394 -3.62 24.92 4.64
CA PHE A 394 -2.74 26.09 4.57
C PHE A 394 -2.38 26.45 3.14
N LEU A 395 -1.96 25.48 2.33
CA LEU A 395 -1.60 25.71 0.92
C LEU A 395 -2.82 26.19 0.11
N THR A 396 -4.01 25.65 0.38
CA THR A 396 -5.26 26.11 -0.25
C THR A 396 -5.57 27.55 0.12
N ALA A 397 -5.45 27.92 1.40
CA ALA A 397 -5.70 29.28 1.87
C ALA A 397 -4.71 30.28 1.26
N VAL A 398 -3.41 29.94 1.22
CA VAL A 398 -2.36 30.79 0.63
C VAL A 398 -2.56 30.94 -0.89
N ASN A 399 -2.87 29.87 -1.62
CA ASN A 399 -3.11 29.92 -3.06
C ASN A 399 -4.39 30.68 -3.45
N ALA A 400 -5.29 30.95 -2.49
CA ALA A 400 -6.47 31.77 -2.70
C ALA A 400 -6.20 33.27 -2.51
N LEU A 401 -5.01 33.65 -2.01
CA LEU A 401 -4.61 35.04 -1.92
C LEU A 401 -4.18 35.57 -3.30
N GLU A 402 -4.52 36.81 -3.58
CA GLU A 402 -3.97 37.55 -4.72
C GLU A 402 -3.07 38.68 -4.18
N LYS A 403 -1.97 38.96 -4.86
CA LYS A 403 -1.14 40.11 -4.50
C LYS A 403 -1.92 41.38 -4.81
N LYS A 404 -1.94 42.31 -3.86
CA LYS A 404 -2.65 43.58 -4.00
C LYS A 404 -2.08 44.37 -5.17
N THR A 405 -2.97 44.90 -6.01
CA THR A 405 -2.57 45.68 -7.18
C THR A 405 -1.84 46.95 -6.76
N ASP A 406 -0.71 47.23 -7.39
CA ASP A 406 -0.04 48.53 -7.28
C ASP A 406 -0.85 49.62 -7.98
N MET A 407 -1.79 50.21 -7.24
CA MET A 407 -2.60 51.34 -7.71
C MET A 407 -1.75 52.61 -7.91
N GLN A 408 -0.57 52.69 -7.28
CA GLN A 408 0.33 53.82 -7.39
C GLN A 408 0.78 54.01 -8.85
N ARG A 409 1.06 52.93 -9.59
CA ARG A 409 1.38 52.98 -11.03
C ARG A 409 0.29 53.67 -11.86
N LEU A 410 -0.98 53.39 -11.57
CA LEU A 410 -2.09 54.02 -12.29
C LEU A 410 -2.22 55.50 -11.93
N GLU A 411 -2.11 55.83 -10.64
CA GLU A 411 -2.15 57.21 -10.15
C GLU A 411 -1.00 58.05 -10.74
N GLU A 412 0.18 57.47 -10.91
CA GLU A 412 1.34 58.11 -11.53
C GLU A 412 1.14 58.33 -13.03
N ALA A 413 0.62 57.34 -13.76
CA ALA A 413 0.26 57.50 -15.17
C ALA A 413 -0.80 58.59 -15.36
N ILE A 414 -1.79 58.66 -14.47
CA ILE A 414 -2.79 59.74 -14.40
C ILE A 414 -2.10 61.09 -14.18
N ALA A 415 -1.23 61.19 -13.18
CA ALA A 415 -0.53 62.43 -12.84
C ALA A 415 0.35 62.94 -13.99
N ALA A 416 1.07 62.04 -14.68
CA ALA A 416 1.87 62.37 -15.86
C ALA A 416 1.00 62.90 -17.01
N ALA A 417 -0.11 62.23 -17.30
CA ALA A 417 -1.06 62.67 -18.33
C ALA A 417 -1.68 64.03 -17.98
N GLU A 418 -2.06 64.25 -16.72
CA GLU A 418 -2.57 65.53 -16.24
C GLU A 418 -1.53 66.64 -16.31
N ALA A 419 -0.28 66.37 -15.96
CA ALA A 419 0.80 67.35 -16.01
C ALA A 419 0.99 67.87 -17.44
N VAL A 420 0.90 66.99 -18.44
CA VAL A 420 0.94 67.39 -19.85
C VAL A 420 -0.34 68.14 -20.24
N LEU A 421 -1.52 67.55 -20.07
CA LEU A 421 -2.78 68.09 -20.56
C LEU A 421 -3.17 69.43 -19.90
N ASN A 422 -2.81 69.65 -18.64
CA ASN A 422 -3.11 70.90 -17.92
C ASN A 422 -2.18 72.06 -18.30
N ASN A 423 -1.01 71.77 -18.88
CA ASN A 423 0.01 72.77 -19.23
C ASN A 423 0.14 73.01 -20.75
N VAL A 424 -0.67 72.34 -21.56
CA VAL A 424 -0.78 72.59 -23.01
C VAL A 424 -2.17 73.08 -23.39
N SER A 425 -2.27 73.95 -24.39
CA SER A 425 -3.58 74.42 -24.88
C SER A 425 -4.26 73.33 -25.70
N SER A 426 -5.54 73.04 -25.45
CA SER A 426 -6.31 72.11 -26.29
C SER A 426 -6.39 72.54 -27.76
N ALA A 427 -6.27 73.84 -28.05
CA ALA A 427 -6.24 74.38 -29.41
C ALA A 427 -4.93 74.04 -30.17
N ALA A 428 -3.89 73.57 -29.46
CA ALA A 428 -2.66 73.08 -30.07
C ALA A 428 -2.82 71.68 -30.68
N PHE A 429 -3.94 70.99 -30.41
CA PHE A 429 -4.22 69.61 -30.87
C PHE A 429 -5.57 69.52 -31.61
N THR A 430 -5.82 68.41 -32.30
CA THR A 430 -7.11 68.15 -32.95
C THR A 430 -8.17 67.79 -31.91
N GLU A 431 -9.41 68.19 -32.14
CA GLU A 431 -10.53 67.94 -31.22
C GLU A 431 -10.73 66.44 -30.94
N GLU A 432 -10.59 65.60 -31.97
CA GLU A 432 -10.74 64.14 -31.87
C GLU A 432 -9.65 63.51 -30.99
N SER A 433 -8.37 63.82 -31.25
CA SER A 433 -7.26 63.25 -30.48
C SER A 433 -7.24 63.75 -29.04
N TRP A 434 -7.60 65.02 -28.82
CA TRP A 434 -7.74 65.60 -27.50
C TRP A 434 -8.85 64.93 -26.70
N LYS A 435 -10.01 64.67 -27.33
CA LYS A 435 -11.13 63.98 -26.69
C LYS A 435 -10.76 62.55 -26.29
N ALA A 436 -10.05 61.82 -27.15
CA ALA A 436 -9.58 60.47 -26.85
C ALA A 436 -8.67 60.43 -25.61
N ALA A 437 -7.73 61.38 -25.48
CA ALA A 437 -6.88 61.50 -24.30
C ALA A 437 -7.67 61.80 -23.02
N GLN A 438 -8.67 62.69 -23.09
CA GLN A 438 -9.54 62.97 -21.95
C GLN A 438 -10.39 61.78 -21.51
N ASP A 439 -10.90 60.99 -22.47
CA ASP A 439 -11.70 59.80 -22.17
C ASP A 439 -10.87 58.70 -21.50
N ALA A 440 -9.66 58.45 -22.02
CA ALA A 440 -8.74 57.50 -21.41
C ALA A 440 -8.33 57.93 -19.99
N LEU A 441 -8.06 59.22 -19.78
CA LEU A 441 -7.75 59.76 -18.45
C LEU A 441 -8.93 59.62 -17.48
N ALA A 442 -10.15 59.87 -17.95
CA ALA A 442 -11.35 59.70 -17.13
C ALA A 442 -11.60 58.23 -16.77
N ALA A 443 -11.37 57.30 -17.70
CA ALA A 443 -11.45 55.86 -17.45
C ALA A 443 -10.41 55.40 -16.42
N ALA A 444 -9.15 55.83 -16.57
CA ALA A 444 -8.08 55.55 -15.62
C ALA A 444 -8.43 56.06 -14.21
N LYS A 445 -8.90 57.31 -14.09
CA LYS A 445 -9.34 57.87 -12.79
C LYS A 445 -10.52 57.14 -12.17
N THR A 446 -11.42 56.61 -13.00
CA THR A 446 -12.56 55.81 -12.52
C THR A 446 -12.07 54.48 -11.95
N LEU A 447 -11.13 53.83 -12.65
CA LEU A 447 -10.53 52.58 -12.18
C LEU A 447 -9.70 52.79 -10.91
N ALA A 448 -9.00 53.92 -10.78
CA ALA A 448 -8.21 54.24 -9.58
C ALA A 448 -9.04 54.36 -8.29
N GLN A 449 -10.36 54.52 -8.41
CA GLN A 449 -11.28 54.56 -7.28
C GLN A 449 -11.92 53.19 -6.96
N ASN A 450 -11.62 52.16 -7.76
CA ASN A 450 -12.12 50.81 -7.55
C ASN A 450 -11.19 50.02 -6.62
N PRO A 451 -11.60 49.72 -5.37
CA PRO A 451 -10.77 48.95 -4.45
C PRO A 451 -10.53 47.51 -4.90
N ASP A 452 -11.37 46.98 -5.79
CA ASP A 452 -11.31 45.61 -6.30
C ASP A 452 -10.70 45.55 -7.72
N ALA A 453 -9.92 46.56 -8.11
CA ALA A 453 -9.25 46.57 -9.42
C ALA A 453 -8.15 45.51 -9.48
N THR A 454 -8.18 44.67 -10.51
CA THR A 454 -7.15 43.64 -10.73
C THR A 454 -5.91 44.23 -11.42
N THR A 455 -4.75 43.58 -11.28
CA THR A 455 -3.51 43.97 -11.96
C THR A 455 -3.69 44.10 -13.46
N GLU A 456 -4.41 43.16 -14.09
CA GLU A 456 -4.70 43.20 -15.53
C GLU A 456 -5.52 44.44 -15.94
N GLN A 457 -6.50 44.83 -15.12
CA GLN A 457 -7.30 46.03 -15.38
C GLN A 457 -6.45 47.29 -15.28
N VAL A 458 -5.58 47.37 -14.26
CA VAL A 458 -4.67 48.51 -14.05
C VAL A 458 -3.67 48.62 -15.20
N ASP A 459 -3.00 47.53 -15.56
CA ASP A 459 -2.03 47.49 -16.66
C ASP A 459 -2.69 47.94 -17.98
N LYS A 460 -3.93 47.48 -18.23
CA LYS A 460 -4.68 47.89 -19.40
C LYS A 460 -5.02 49.39 -19.37
N ALA A 461 -5.46 49.92 -18.24
CA ALA A 461 -5.80 51.34 -18.13
C ALA A 461 -4.57 52.25 -18.34
N ILE A 462 -3.42 51.86 -17.80
CA ILE A 462 -2.13 52.53 -18.03
C ILE A 462 -1.80 52.50 -19.53
N ALA A 463 -1.86 51.34 -20.17
CA ALA A 463 -1.56 51.19 -21.59
C ALA A 463 -2.51 51.99 -22.49
N ASP A 464 -3.82 51.98 -22.20
CA ASP A 464 -4.84 52.75 -22.92
C ASP A 464 -4.58 54.26 -22.77
N LEU A 465 -4.25 54.73 -21.56
CA LEU A 465 -3.94 56.13 -21.28
C LEU A 465 -2.66 56.57 -22.00
N GLN A 466 -1.58 55.77 -21.93
CA GLN A 466 -0.33 56.03 -22.63
C GLN A 466 -0.54 56.08 -24.15
N ALA A 467 -1.32 55.14 -24.71
CA ALA A 467 -1.65 55.10 -26.13
C ALA A 467 -2.45 56.34 -26.57
N ALA A 468 -3.43 56.77 -25.76
CA ALA A 468 -4.23 57.96 -26.04
C ALA A 468 -3.38 59.25 -26.00
N MET A 469 -2.46 59.35 -25.04
CA MET A 469 -1.52 60.47 -24.93
C MET A 469 -0.53 60.52 -26.10
N LYS A 470 0.02 59.37 -26.51
CA LYS A 470 0.87 59.25 -27.72
C LYS A 470 0.11 59.58 -29.01
N GLY A 471 -1.20 59.32 -29.02
CA GLY A 471 -2.09 59.56 -30.16
C GLY A 471 -2.53 61.02 -30.34
N LEU A 472 -2.05 61.96 -29.53
CA LEU A 472 -2.34 63.39 -29.68
C LEU A 472 -1.78 63.91 -31.01
N VAL A 473 -2.64 64.56 -31.81
CA VAL A 473 -2.30 65.08 -33.13
C VAL A 473 -2.24 66.62 -33.06
N PRO A 474 -1.10 67.26 -33.33
CA PRO A 474 -1.00 68.72 -33.32
C PRO A 474 -1.89 69.37 -34.38
N SER A 475 -2.56 70.47 -34.03
CA SER A 475 -3.27 71.37 -34.97
C SER A 475 -2.38 72.54 -35.43
N GLN A 476 -1.34 72.86 -34.65
CA GLN A 476 -0.30 73.85 -34.93
C GLN A 476 1.03 73.32 -34.38
N GLU A 477 1.86 72.73 -35.23
CA GLU A 477 2.93 71.82 -34.82
C GLU A 477 4.05 72.52 -34.04
N LYS A 478 4.39 73.77 -34.41
CA LYS A 478 5.44 74.53 -33.74
C LYS A 478 5.02 75.04 -32.36
N GLU A 479 3.83 75.64 -32.24
CA GLU A 479 3.29 76.03 -30.93
C GLU A 479 3.08 74.82 -30.00
N ALA A 480 2.65 73.68 -30.56
CA ALA A 480 2.50 72.44 -29.80
C ALA A 480 3.85 71.97 -29.23
N LEU A 481 4.93 71.97 -30.03
CA LEU A 481 6.27 71.60 -29.55
C LEU A 481 6.75 72.50 -28.42
N ASP A 482 6.63 73.82 -28.57
CA ASP A 482 7.08 74.78 -27.55
C ASP A 482 6.36 74.56 -26.21
N ALA A 483 5.03 74.35 -26.26
CA ALA A 483 4.23 74.06 -25.08
C ALA A 483 4.60 72.71 -24.44
N THR A 484 4.81 71.66 -25.24
CA THR A 484 5.20 70.33 -24.74
C THR A 484 6.57 70.35 -24.09
N ILE A 485 7.57 71.06 -24.63
CA ILE A 485 8.90 71.21 -24.01
C ILE A 485 8.77 71.89 -22.64
N GLN A 486 8.01 72.97 -22.54
CA GLN A 486 7.84 73.69 -21.28
C GLN A 486 7.13 72.82 -20.22
N ALA A 487 6.06 72.12 -20.60
CA ALA A 487 5.37 71.20 -19.71
C ALA A 487 6.30 70.08 -19.22
N ALA A 488 7.11 69.51 -20.11
CA ALA A 488 8.08 68.47 -19.79
C ALA A 488 9.14 68.93 -18.78
N GLN A 489 9.76 70.08 -19.01
CA GLN A 489 10.77 70.64 -18.11
C GLN A 489 10.20 70.89 -16.72
N ASN A 490 8.99 71.44 -16.63
CA ASN A 490 8.31 71.70 -15.37
C ASN A 490 7.96 70.41 -14.62
N TYR A 491 7.54 69.36 -15.34
CA TYR A 491 7.18 68.09 -14.73
C TYR A 491 8.42 67.35 -14.23
N LEU A 492 9.45 67.16 -15.08
CA LEU A 492 10.69 66.48 -14.69
C LEU A 492 11.40 67.16 -13.51
N ALA A 493 11.32 68.50 -13.39
CA ALA A 493 11.89 69.24 -12.27
C ALA A 493 11.19 68.99 -10.91
N GLN A 494 10.00 68.37 -10.91
CA GLN A 494 9.24 68.00 -9.71
C GLN A 494 9.48 66.55 -9.29
N LEU A 495 10.15 65.75 -10.13
CA LEU A 495 10.37 64.33 -9.90
C LEU A 495 11.77 64.09 -9.31
N THR A 496 11.92 62.97 -8.60
CA THR A 496 13.21 62.52 -8.06
C THR A 496 13.74 61.37 -8.92
N GLU A 497 14.89 61.56 -9.57
CA GLU A 497 15.46 60.61 -10.55
C GLU A 497 15.64 59.18 -10.03
N ASP A 498 16.01 59.01 -8.76
CA ASP A 498 16.28 57.72 -8.14
C ASP A 498 15.02 56.90 -7.85
N GLU A 499 13.84 57.52 -7.87
CA GLU A 499 12.54 56.83 -7.78
C GLU A 499 12.15 56.18 -9.10
N TYR A 500 12.75 56.58 -10.23
CA TYR A 500 12.42 56.10 -11.57
C TYR A 500 13.44 55.09 -12.10
N THR A 501 12.98 54.16 -12.95
CA THR A 501 13.85 53.22 -13.66
C THR A 501 14.89 54.02 -14.45
N VAL A 502 16.14 53.57 -14.41
CA VAL A 502 17.26 54.22 -15.11
C VAL A 502 16.94 54.36 -16.60
N SER A 503 16.32 53.33 -17.17
CA SER A 503 15.92 53.28 -18.58
C SER A 503 14.82 54.28 -18.92
N SER A 504 13.74 54.37 -18.14
CA SER A 504 12.64 55.30 -18.44
C SER A 504 13.04 56.77 -18.25
N TRP A 505 13.80 57.05 -17.18
CA TRP A 505 14.32 58.39 -16.91
C TRP A 505 15.25 58.87 -18.02
N LYS A 506 16.12 57.98 -18.50
CA LYS A 506 17.01 58.27 -19.63
C LYS A 506 16.23 58.57 -20.92
N ALA A 507 15.17 57.81 -21.20
CA ALA A 507 14.32 58.04 -22.36
C ALA A 507 13.65 59.43 -22.32
N ALA A 508 13.15 59.85 -21.16
CA ALA A 508 12.58 61.19 -20.98
C ALA A 508 13.61 62.31 -21.21
N GLN A 509 14.84 62.16 -20.69
CA GLN A 509 15.92 63.12 -20.93
C GLN A 509 16.35 63.20 -22.40
N ASP A 510 16.43 62.05 -23.08
CA ASP A 510 16.79 62.00 -24.49
C ASP A 510 15.72 62.64 -25.39
N ALA A 511 14.45 62.36 -25.11
CA ALA A 511 13.33 62.97 -25.82
C ALA A 511 13.31 64.49 -25.63
N LEU A 512 13.57 64.98 -24.41
CA LEU A 512 13.66 66.41 -24.14
C LEU A 512 14.80 67.06 -24.93
N THR A 513 15.95 66.40 -24.96
CA THR A 513 17.13 66.86 -25.72
C THR A 513 16.83 66.92 -27.21
N ALA A 514 16.17 65.90 -27.77
CA ALA A 514 15.77 65.86 -29.18
C ALA A 514 14.74 66.96 -29.52
N ALA A 515 13.74 67.15 -28.66
CA ALA A 515 12.72 68.19 -28.82
C ALA A 515 13.33 69.60 -28.84
N LEU A 516 14.27 69.88 -27.93
CA LEU A 516 15.02 71.15 -27.89
C LEU A 516 15.86 71.37 -29.16
N ALA A 517 16.44 70.30 -29.72
CA ALA A 517 17.19 70.39 -30.97
C ALA A 517 16.28 70.75 -32.16
N VAL A 518 15.09 70.12 -32.25
CA VAL A 518 14.09 70.44 -33.29
C VAL A 518 13.55 71.86 -33.13
N GLN A 519 13.31 72.32 -31.89
CA GLN A 519 12.87 73.69 -31.60
C GLN A 519 13.87 74.73 -32.12
N ALA A 520 15.17 74.46 -31.98
CA ALA A 520 16.25 75.35 -32.41
C ALA A 520 16.54 75.30 -33.93
N ASP A 521 16.06 74.28 -34.65
CA ASP A 521 16.32 74.12 -36.08
C ASP A 521 15.37 74.97 -36.94
N THR A 522 15.94 75.97 -37.61
CA THR A 522 15.20 76.84 -38.53
C THR A 522 14.71 76.15 -39.80
N ALA A 523 15.21 74.93 -40.10
CA ALA A 523 14.81 74.12 -41.25
C ALA A 523 13.82 72.99 -40.91
N ALA A 524 13.44 72.83 -39.63
CA ALA A 524 12.54 71.77 -39.19
C ALA A 524 11.16 71.85 -39.88
N THR A 525 10.65 70.69 -40.27
CA THR A 525 9.38 70.52 -40.97
C THR A 525 8.22 70.26 -39.98
N ALA A 526 6.98 70.35 -40.46
CA ALA A 526 5.79 69.98 -39.68
C ALA A 526 5.85 68.52 -39.18
N GLU A 527 6.45 67.63 -39.96
CA GLU A 527 6.67 66.23 -39.57
C GLU A 527 7.68 66.12 -38.42
N ASP A 528 8.78 66.88 -38.48
CA ASP A 528 9.79 66.92 -37.41
C ASP A 528 9.20 67.43 -36.09
N TYR A 529 8.40 68.50 -36.15
CA TYR A 529 7.71 69.04 -34.98
C TYR A 529 6.71 68.04 -34.39
N THR A 530 5.89 67.41 -35.24
CA THR A 530 4.92 66.38 -34.81
C THR A 530 5.62 65.19 -34.18
N LYS A 531 6.72 64.73 -34.78
CA LYS A 531 7.52 63.63 -34.24
C LYS A 531 8.12 64.01 -32.87
N ALA A 532 8.69 65.20 -32.73
CA ALA A 532 9.25 65.66 -31.46
C ALA A 532 8.19 65.76 -30.35
N VAL A 533 6.99 66.25 -30.67
CA VAL A 533 5.85 66.28 -29.73
C VAL A 533 5.47 64.87 -29.29
N THR A 534 5.25 63.96 -30.25
CA THR A 534 4.80 62.59 -29.97
C THR A 534 5.86 61.77 -29.22
N ASP A 535 7.14 61.90 -29.58
CA ASP A 535 8.25 61.24 -28.86
C ASP A 535 8.35 61.76 -27.41
N MET A 536 8.21 63.07 -27.20
CA MET A 536 8.27 63.65 -25.86
C MET A 536 7.09 63.21 -25.00
N MET A 537 5.87 63.20 -25.56
CA MET A 537 4.69 62.71 -24.84
C MET A 537 4.83 61.24 -24.47
N ALA A 538 5.30 60.39 -25.40
CA ALA A 538 5.54 58.99 -25.14
C ALA A 538 6.59 58.77 -24.03
N ALA A 539 7.66 59.58 -24.01
CA ALA A 539 8.70 59.46 -23.01
C ALA A 539 8.25 59.93 -21.61
N LEU A 540 7.40 60.97 -21.52
CA LEU A 540 6.86 61.44 -20.24
C LEU A 540 5.82 60.48 -19.66
N THR A 541 4.93 59.94 -20.49
CA THR A 541 3.91 58.99 -20.02
C THR A 541 4.46 57.57 -19.84
N GLY A 542 5.63 57.28 -20.42
CA GLY A 542 6.40 56.06 -20.20
C GLY A 542 7.43 56.14 -19.07
N LEU A 543 7.44 57.22 -18.29
CA LEU A 543 8.20 57.26 -17.03
C LEU A 543 7.65 56.20 -16.09
N GLU A 544 8.56 55.40 -15.52
CA GLU A 544 8.19 54.25 -14.70
C GLU A 544 8.99 54.28 -13.40
N LYS A 545 8.30 54.21 -12.26
CA LYS A 545 8.96 54.07 -10.97
C LYS A 545 9.57 52.69 -10.78
N ARG A 546 10.66 52.64 -10.03
CA ARG A 546 11.26 51.38 -9.59
C ARG A 546 10.32 50.68 -8.60
N GLY A 547 10.19 49.37 -8.73
CA GLY A 547 9.44 48.56 -7.79
C GLY A 547 10.11 48.50 -6.42
N ASP A 548 9.30 48.42 -5.36
CA ASP A 548 9.74 48.07 -4.02
C ASP A 548 10.06 46.57 -3.95
N THR A 549 11.34 46.26 -3.78
CA THR A 549 11.85 44.89 -3.74
C THR A 549 11.87 44.26 -2.34
N ALA A 550 11.47 44.97 -1.28
CA ALA A 550 11.66 44.51 0.10
C ALA A 550 11.01 43.14 0.38
N SER A 551 9.72 42.99 0.07
CA SER A 551 8.98 41.73 0.28
C SER A 551 9.55 40.59 -0.58
N LEU A 552 9.92 40.88 -1.84
CA LEU A 552 10.53 39.88 -2.72
C LEU A 552 11.90 39.42 -2.20
N ALA A 553 12.74 40.34 -1.72
CA ALA A 553 14.05 40.02 -1.18
C ALA A 553 13.95 39.12 0.06
N LYS A 554 13.03 39.44 0.98
CA LYS A 554 12.75 38.62 2.17
C LYS A 554 12.26 37.22 1.79
N PHE A 555 11.38 37.13 0.79
CA PHE A 555 10.86 35.85 0.34
C PHE A 555 11.91 34.99 -0.36
N VAL A 556 12.76 35.59 -1.21
CA VAL A 556 13.92 34.93 -1.84
C VAL A 556 14.93 34.42 -0.81
N GLU A 557 15.16 35.15 0.29
CA GLU A 557 16.02 34.69 1.38
C GLU A 557 15.46 33.41 2.04
N GLN A 558 14.16 33.38 2.32
CA GLN A 558 13.49 32.21 2.88
C GLN A 558 13.47 31.03 1.91
N ALA A 559 13.18 31.27 0.63
CA ALA A 559 13.19 30.27 -0.42
C ALA A 559 14.59 29.63 -0.59
N ASN A 560 15.66 30.43 -0.47
CA ASN A 560 17.05 29.95 -0.52
C ASN A 560 17.45 29.08 0.69
N ALA A 561 16.69 29.11 1.78
CA ALA A 561 16.94 28.24 2.94
C ALA A 561 16.54 26.79 2.65
N LEU A 562 15.62 26.56 1.71
CA LEU A 562 15.14 25.24 1.30
C LEU A 562 16.28 24.40 0.67
N LYS A 563 16.13 23.08 0.73
CA LYS A 563 17.13 22.12 0.25
C LYS A 563 16.54 21.20 -0.80
N GLU A 564 17.20 21.10 -1.95
CA GLU A 564 16.74 20.29 -3.09
C GLU A 564 16.50 18.83 -2.70
N GLU A 565 17.38 18.25 -1.88
CA GLU A 565 17.27 16.86 -1.43
C GLU A 565 15.99 16.55 -0.64
N ASN A 566 15.31 17.57 -0.12
CA ASN A 566 14.09 17.40 0.67
C ASN A 566 12.83 17.28 -0.19
N TYR A 567 12.92 17.54 -1.51
CA TYR A 567 11.77 17.61 -2.40
C TYR A 567 11.91 16.68 -3.59
N THR A 568 10.75 16.34 -4.18
CA THR A 568 10.72 15.53 -5.39
C THR A 568 11.31 16.32 -6.57
N PRO A 569 12.07 15.68 -7.47
CA PRO A 569 12.64 16.37 -8.63
C PRO A 569 11.60 17.10 -9.49
N ASN A 570 10.40 16.54 -9.62
CA ASN A 570 9.32 17.14 -10.41
C ASN A 570 8.78 18.45 -9.83
N SER A 571 8.77 18.58 -8.50
CA SER A 571 8.29 19.79 -7.82
C SER A 571 9.41 20.81 -7.61
N TRP A 572 10.64 20.36 -7.37
CA TRP A 572 11.79 21.25 -7.16
C TRP A 572 12.16 22.03 -8.42
N LYS A 573 12.12 21.39 -9.59
CA LYS A 573 12.51 22.03 -10.86
C LYS A 573 11.77 23.36 -11.13
N PRO A 574 10.43 23.42 -11.14
CA PRO A 574 9.72 24.68 -11.37
C PRO A 574 9.97 25.71 -10.25
N PHE A 575 10.15 25.26 -9.00
CA PHE A 575 10.54 26.15 -7.89
C PHE A 575 11.91 26.80 -8.12
N ALA A 576 12.93 26.01 -8.49
CA ALA A 576 14.26 26.54 -8.77
C ALA A 576 14.29 27.52 -9.95
N GLU A 577 13.48 27.25 -10.99
CA GLU A 577 13.30 28.17 -12.13
C GLU A 577 12.66 29.49 -11.69
N ALA A 578 11.61 29.45 -10.86
CA ALA A 578 10.94 30.64 -10.33
C ALA A 578 11.84 31.44 -9.37
N LEU A 579 12.60 30.77 -8.49
CA LEU A 579 13.57 31.39 -7.59
C LEU A 579 14.65 32.13 -8.38
N THR A 580 15.20 31.49 -9.42
CA THR A 580 16.19 32.12 -10.31
C THR A 580 15.62 33.35 -11.01
N ALA A 581 14.36 33.30 -11.45
CA ALA A 581 13.69 34.45 -12.06
C ALA A 581 13.49 35.60 -11.07
N ALA A 582 13.10 35.30 -9.82
CA ALA A 582 12.99 36.29 -8.76
C ALA A 582 14.33 36.95 -8.42
N GLU A 583 15.40 36.16 -8.32
CA GLU A 583 16.76 36.68 -8.11
C GLU A 583 17.22 37.58 -9.25
N ALA A 584 16.86 37.25 -10.50
CA ALA A 584 17.18 38.09 -11.65
C ALA A 584 16.47 39.46 -11.60
N VAL A 585 15.23 39.51 -11.13
CA VAL A 585 14.50 40.78 -10.91
C VAL A 585 15.18 41.62 -9.83
N LEU A 586 15.57 41.01 -8.70
CA LEU A 586 16.31 41.71 -7.64
C LEU A 586 17.67 42.24 -8.12
N ALA A 587 18.38 41.45 -8.93
CA ALA A 587 19.66 41.86 -9.52
C ALA A 587 19.49 43.04 -10.51
N ASN A 588 18.32 43.18 -11.13
CA ASN A 588 17.95 44.29 -12.01
C ASN A 588 17.08 45.36 -11.31
N SER A 589 17.12 45.46 -9.98
CA SER A 589 16.26 46.37 -9.19
C SER A 589 16.31 47.84 -9.59
N ALA A 590 17.38 48.32 -10.23
CA ALA A 590 17.47 49.69 -10.75
C ALA A 590 16.55 49.97 -11.95
N ASP A 591 16.10 48.92 -12.63
CA ASP A 591 15.24 48.97 -13.82
C ASP A 591 14.01 48.05 -13.72
N ALA A 592 13.79 47.39 -12.59
CA ALA A 592 12.62 46.56 -12.35
C ALA A 592 11.40 47.43 -12.02
N SER A 593 10.28 47.22 -12.73
CA SER A 593 9.00 47.83 -12.39
C SER A 593 8.35 47.11 -11.20
N GLN A 594 7.36 47.73 -10.55
CA GLN A 594 6.58 47.02 -9.53
C GLN A 594 5.86 45.80 -10.12
N ALA A 595 5.42 45.86 -11.38
CA ALA A 595 4.80 44.73 -12.06
C ALA A 595 5.75 43.52 -12.16
N ASP A 596 7.02 43.77 -12.48
CA ASP A 596 8.05 42.72 -12.56
C ASP A 596 8.29 42.09 -11.18
N VAL A 597 8.36 42.92 -10.14
CA VAL A 597 8.54 42.47 -8.76
C VAL A 597 7.35 41.64 -8.27
N ASP A 598 6.13 42.10 -8.55
CA ASP A 598 4.89 41.41 -8.17
C ASP A 598 4.72 40.08 -8.90
N ALA A 599 5.00 40.07 -10.20
CA ALA A 599 4.96 38.85 -11.02
C ALA A 599 5.99 37.82 -10.56
N ALA A 600 7.22 38.26 -10.25
CA ALA A 600 8.27 37.39 -9.72
C ALA A 600 7.88 36.82 -8.35
N TYR A 601 7.31 37.65 -7.46
CA TYR A 601 6.83 37.20 -6.16
C TYR A 601 5.73 36.14 -6.30
N ALA A 602 4.71 36.41 -7.10
CA ALA A 602 3.59 35.50 -7.30
C ALA A 602 4.02 34.16 -7.94
N ALA A 603 4.94 34.22 -8.91
CA ALA A 603 5.50 33.02 -9.53
C ALA A 603 6.29 32.17 -8.53
N LEU A 604 7.13 32.80 -7.69
CA LEU A 604 7.86 32.10 -6.63
C LEU A 604 6.90 31.49 -5.60
N LEU A 605 5.87 32.23 -5.18
CA LEU A 605 4.89 31.75 -4.21
C LEU A 605 4.16 30.51 -4.76
N THR A 606 3.67 30.60 -5.99
CA THR A 606 2.98 29.49 -6.66
C THR A 606 3.89 28.26 -6.78
N ALA A 607 5.16 28.45 -7.14
CA ALA A 607 6.08 27.33 -7.29
C ALA A 607 6.47 26.71 -5.94
N GLN A 608 6.58 27.52 -4.88
CA GLN A 608 6.89 27.05 -3.53
C GLN A 608 5.70 26.32 -2.89
N THR A 609 4.47 26.78 -3.08
CA THR A 609 3.27 26.07 -2.60
C THR A 609 3.00 24.77 -3.37
N ALA A 610 3.62 24.59 -4.54
CA ALA A 610 3.58 23.36 -5.33
C ALA A 610 4.72 22.37 -5.00
N LEU A 611 5.62 22.70 -4.06
CA LEU A 611 6.67 21.78 -3.63
C LEU A 611 6.08 20.53 -2.98
N VAL A 612 6.59 19.37 -3.39
CA VAL A 612 6.23 18.06 -2.84
C VAL A 612 7.46 17.48 -2.20
N ARG A 613 7.40 17.14 -0.91
CA ARG A 613 8.55 16.54 -0.23
C ARG A 613 8.87 15.15 -0.77
N ALA A 614 10.16 14.83 -0.82
CA ALA A 614 10.63 13.48 -1.09
C ALA A 614 10.29 12.56 0.10
N ALA A 615 9.80 11.36 -0.19
CA ALA A 615 9.51 10.37 0.84
C ALA A 615 10.78 9.80 1.49
N ASP A 616 10.73 9.53 2.80
CA ASP A 616 11.73 8.66 3.45
C ASP A 616 11.42 7.20 3.09
N LYS A 617 12.31 6.60 2.30
CA LYS A 617 12.18 5.22 1.79
C LYS A 617 12.97 4.21 2.58
N SER A 618 13.57 4.60 3.71
CA SER A 618 14.50 3.74 4.46
C SER A 618 13.85 2.42 4.87
N GLU A 619 12.64 2.48 5.43
CA GLU A 619 11.89 1.29 5.89
C GLU A 619 11.40 0.44 4.74
N LEU A 620 10.87 1.06 3.68
CA LEU A 620 10.44 0.34 2.48
C LEU A 620 11.62 -0.43 1.85
N ASN A 621 12.80 0.21 1.77
CA ASN A 621 14.02 -0.44 1.29
C ASN A 621 14.49 -1.58 2.21
N ALA A 622 14.38 -1.40 3.54
CA ALA A 622 14.71 -2.45 4.50
C ALA A 622 13.76 -3.65 4.39
N ALA A 623 12.46 -3.40 4.27
CA ALA A 623 11.44 -4.43 4.07
C ALA A 623 11.65 -5.19 2.75
N VAL A 624 11.98 -4.49 1.66
CA VAL A 624 12.34 -5.12 0.37
C VAL A 624 13.57 -6.01 0.54
N ALA A 625 14.60 -5.54 1.26
CA ALA A 625 15.83 -6.31 1.49
C ALA A 625 15.62 -7.52 2.41
N GLU A 626 14.66 -7.48 3.35
CA GLU A 626 14.28 -8.65 4.15
C GLU A 626 13.48 -9.65 3.31
N ALA A 627 12.54 -9.16 2.50
CA ALA A 627 11.82 -9.98 1.54
C ALA A 627 12.72 -10.60 0.46
N ASP A 628 13.95 -10.08 0.25
CA ASP A 628 15.00 -10.70 -0.57
C ASP A 628 15.66 -11.92 0.09
N LYS A 629 15.60 -12.05 1.42
CA LYS A 629 16.21 -13.16 2.16
C LYS A 629 15.29 -14.38 2.28
N LEU A 630 13.99 -14.20 2.04
CA LEU A 630 13.01 -15.27 2.18
C LEU A 630 13.26 -16.41 1.18
N ASN A 631 13.26 -17.63 1.69
CA ASN A 631 13.40 -18.83 0.88
C ASN A 631 12.03 -19.29 0.39
N LYS A 632 11.78 -19.23 -0.92
CA LYS A 632 10.51 -19.63 -1.54
C LYS A 632 10.04 -21.02 -1.13
N ASP A 633 10.96 -21.96 -0.93
CA ASP A 633 10.64 -23.36 -0.64
C ASP A 633 10.06 -23.55 0.78
N GLU A 634 10.13 -22.53 1.64
CA GLU A 634 9.55 -22.52 3.00
C GLU A 634 8.09 -22.01 3.01
N TYR A 635 7.54 -21.61 1.87
CA TYR A 635 6.21 -21.01 1.76
C TYR A 635 5.30 -21.80 0.81
N THR A 636 3.99 -21.72 1.03
CA THR A 636 3.01 -22.23 0.07
C THR A 636 3.00 -21.36 -1.19
N ALA A 637 2.50 -21.91 -2.30
CA ALA A 637 2.40 -21.16 -3.55
C ALA A 637 1.59 -19.86 -3.40
N ASP A 638 0.52 -19.90 -2.61
CA ASP A 638 -0.38 -18.77 -2.39
C ASP A 638 0.25 -17.70 -1.49
N SER A 639 0.89 -18.08 -0.38
CA SER A 639 1.54 -17.11 0.53
C SER A 639 2.78 -16.49 -0.12
N TRP A 640 3.55 -17.27 -0.90
CA TRP A 640 4.66 -16.74 -1.67
C TRP A 640 4.19 -15.74 -2.75
N ALA A 641 3.09 -16.02 -3.43
CA ALA A 641 2.54 -15.10 -4.44
C ALA A 641 2.15 -13.75 -3.82
N ALA A 642 1.59 -13.75 -2.60
CA ALA A 642 1.28 -12.53 -1.87
C ALA A 642 2.55 -11.72 -1.53
N VAL A 643 3.57 -12.36 -0.98
CA VAL A 643 4.86 -11.71 -0.64
C VAL A 643 5.54 -11.16 -1.89
N ALA A 644 5.60 -11.95 -2.97
CA ALA A 644 6.21 -11.53 -4.23
C ALA A 644 5.53 -10.28 -4.81
N LYS A 645 4.19 -10.23 -4.77
CA LYS A 645 3.42 -9.07 -5.22
C LYS A 645 3.66 -7.83 -4.35
N ALA A 646 3.66 -7.99 -3.03
CA ALA A 646 3.92 -6.90 -2.10
C ALA A 646 5.33 -6.32 -2.30
N LYS A 647 6.32 -7.20 -2.45
CA LYS A 647 7.72 -6.82 -2.71
C LYS A 647 7.89 -6.09 -4.04
N GLU A 648 7.21 -6.53 -5.11
CA GLU A 648 7.26 -5.83 -6.40
C GLU A 648 6.69 -4.41 -6.30
N ALA A 649 5.55 -4.24 -5.62
CA ALA A 649 4.96 -2.93 -5.37
C ALA A 649 5.89 -2.03 -4.54
N ALA A 650 6.46 -2.57 -3.46
CA ALA A 650 7.41 -1.85 -2.62
C ALA A 650 8.68 -1.44 -3.39
N ALA A 651 9.22 -2.32 -4.22
CA ALA A 651 10.39 -2.03 -5.05
C ALA A 651 10.11 -0.93 -6.10
N ALA A 652 8.90 -0.89 -6.67
CA ALA A 652 8.49 0.14 -7.61
C ALA A 652 8.46 1.53 -6.94
N VAL A 653 7.84 1.65 -5.77
CA VAL A 653 7.78 2.90 -4.99
C VAL A 653 9.19 3.30 -4.50
N ALA A 654 9.99 2.34 -4.04
CA ALA A 654 11.37 2.56 -3.65
C ALA A 654 12.22 3.17 -4.79
N ALA A 655 12.01 2.71 -6.02
CA ALA A 655 12.74 3.20 -7.20
C ALA A 655 12.26 4.57 -7.72
N ASP A 656 11.03 4.99 -7.44
CA ASP A 656 10.48 6.24 -7.98
C ASP A 656 10.94 7.47 -7.20
N ALA A 657 11.87 8.26 -7.73
CA ALA A 657 12.36 9.49 -7.09
C ALA A 657 11.27 10.53 -6.74
N ASN A 658 10.05 10.40 -7.29
CA ASN A 658 8.92 11.29 -6.99
C ASN A 658 7.88 10.66 -6.04
N ALA A 659 8.14 9.48 -5.49
CA ALA A 659 7.25 8.84 -4.53
C ALA A 659 7.00 9.76 -3.32
N THR A 660 5.74 9.84 -2.94
CA THR A 660 5.24 10.56 -1.78
C THR A 660 5.26 9.68 -0.53
N GLN A 661 5.26 10.31 0.65
CA GLN A 661 5.24 9.58 1.92
C GLN A 661 3.96 8.75 2.14
N ALA A 662 2.89 9.02 1.39
CA ALA A 662 1.66 8.23 1.45
C ALA A 662 1.71 6.99 0.55
N GLU A 663 2.60 6.98 -0.47
CA GLU A 663 2.83 5.82 -1.33
C GLU A 663 3.83 4.83 -0.72
N VAL A 664 4.79 5.36 0.06
CA VAL A 664 5.70 4.59 0.92
C VAL A 664 4.96 4.07 2.14
#